data_AF-A0AAW0UXZ6-F1
#
_entry.id   AF-A0AAW0UXZ6-F1
#
_cell.length_a   1.000
_cell.length_b   1.000
_cell.length_c   1.000
_cell.angle_alpha   90.00
_cell.angle_beta   90.00
_cell.angle_gamma   90.00
#
_symmetry.space_group_name_H-M   'P 1'
#
loop_
_entity.id
_entity.type
_entity.pdbx_description
1 polymer ?
#
loop_
_entity_poly.entity_id
_entity_poly.type
_entity_poly.pdbx_seq_one_letter_code
_entity_poly.pdbx_strand_id
1 'polypeptide(L)'
;MGGLGFGSFLNHPGLGSACLSVRFHRVGLEDIPRPRLAQCWSRGGGWMSLDHEGHQLWKRGGRPAVVTHRALTIAMRRWLPDVVTLVLLVVVVVVVTAVPPQRTDLLQTNAPEEPAAVDTVEGRSRRQVAEEDPGNAESNVPPPPPSVPPPPPRSPDRTNLVDRQGPAKPALRPRPPARQDEGRRGRQESEPIPEDSELCDFGSSPTQSLCDWTNLEVTQLKWHPSTGESAFWLGGPGVDVSYGDSQGGYAVFETSQIPQRVAGQSIFESAMLMSPLKESTGPKGMCVKFWYSIAGLSPDKIRVLLHPMAENISVGMPVDEVMQGYDGSEDVVLWEARDMTNGEWKEGQIVYTYGKKHSVIFEAIPVDSGDNNRRFRGYVAVDELSFTDSKECGAFCTFEGGTCGWTQDSNDDFDWTLSRGSLNPSTGPPRDRSSFANEGLLGGYAYIDTGFPRRPGDVARLMSQEFQGTNPDGPLCMRFWIHMYGNGIGSLRVLIYDVNTAQDTVIWKISGEAGNAWYQGQVPISSSSPFKIVFEGQVGANNLGDIAIDDISIIQGACPSAPQVAAGQIGDCTFEVDECGWASPGPRERLDEMDWVRTVAADNRAPARDHTLGTVQGFYMTLPRGTVQRGGDRAWLVSPTMKGSGDPMCLAFWYFMYEPFIDPSGPSLGSLLVHERYESAEGDIVTRPLWSLKNHQGPNWMYGQAKLQNERDFVVVFEGMWGSSRANGFMALDDITVFRGDCTTMPRKGSTSGGDCSFQHNTCQWKNITSDSDFRWTTASISRRPANLPDHTFGGPIGYAYFDVFNQNARPQTLSLLSPPLDKSDDNAPVCLSFWYAYFGASDTTRLKVLRESYDRAAEEEDQRFSGSIVVRARDVRLWELVGNLGRQRPEWQFGQVEVDASTDHRISMVGMASNGGFAIDDIKIFPGSCSLRPEAADPAMGATTDELPVDV
;
A
#
# COMPACT_ATOMS: atom_id res chain seq x y z
N MET A 1 18.80 -25.17 59.70
CA MET A 1 18.02 -25.95 60.69
C MET A 1 17.26 -24.91 61.51
N GLY A 2 15.93 -24.88 61.65
CA GLY A 2 14.88 -25.91 61.54
C GLY A 2 14.25 -26.12 62.93
N GLY A 3 12.93 -26.29 63.14
CA GLY A 3 11.73 -26.28 62.29
C GLY A 3 10.46 -26.49 63.19
N LEU A 4 9.22 -26.46 62.66
CA LEU A 4 7.96 -26.77 63.37
C LEU A 4 6.76 -26.94 62.38
N GLY A 5 5.53 -27.24 62.83
CA GLY A 5 4.36 -27.51 61.95
C GLY A 5 2.95 -27.42 62.60
N PHE A 6 1.93 -28.06 61.96
CA PHE A 6 0.44 -28.01 62.16
C PHE A 6 -0.28 -26.78 61.55
N GLY A 7 -1.49 -26.85 60.93
CA GLY A 7 -2.30 -28.00 60.42
C GLY A 7 -3.76 -27.66 59.95
N SER A 8 -4.38 -28.51 59.09
CA SER A 8 -5.84 -28.56 58.67
C SER A 8 -6.36 -27.49 57.65
N PHE A 9 -7.53 -27.54 56.95
CA PHE A 9 -8.65 -28.53 56.78
C PHE A 9 -9.61 -28.20 55.57
N LEU A 10 -10.12 -29.21 54.80
CA LEU A 10 -11.38 -29.34 53.97
C LEU A 10 -11.85 -28.20 52.99
N ASN A 11 -12.70 -28.38 51.93
CA ASN A 11 -13.58 -29.49 51.44
C ASN A 11 -13.86 -29.44 49.89
N HIS A 12 -14.57 -30.43 49.33
CA HIS A 12 -15.02 -30.57 47.89
C HIS A 12 -16.57 -30.49 47.75
N PRO A 13 -17.25 -30.44 46.54
CA PRO A 13 -17.15 -31.36 45.39
C PRO A 13 -17.37 -30.69 43.99
N GLY A 14 -17.81 -31.44 42.94
CA GLY A 14 -18.12 -30.90 41.59
C GLY A 14 -18.97 -31.82 40.68
N LEU A 15 -19.32 -31.32 39.48
CA LEU A 15 -19.98 -31.92 38.30
C LEU A 15 -19.80 -30.91 37.13
N GLY A 16 -19.91 -31.23 35.82
CA GLY A 16 -20.36 -32.44 35.14
C GLY A 16 -21.60 -32.16 34.28
N SER A 17 -21.44 -31.88 32.99
CA SER A 17 -22.55 -31.62 32.05
C SER A 17 -22.19 -32.01 30.62
N ALA A 18 -23.15 -32.59 29.89
CA ALA A 18 -22.99 -33.08 28.52
C ALA A 18 -24.18 -32.62 27.65
N CYS A 19 -23.92 -32.36 26.37
CA CYS A 19 -24.98 -32.12 25.39
C CYS A 19 -25.53 -33.45 24.87
N LEU A 20 -26.71 -33.85 25.37
CA LEU A 20 -27.44 -35.01 24.85
C LEU A 20 -28.16 -34.65 23.55
N SER A 21 -28.05 -35.50 22.52
CA SER A 21 -28.85 -35.34 21.30
C SER A 21 -30.31 -35.75 21.56
N VAL A 22 -31.26 -34.89 21.17
CA VAL A 22 -32.68 -35.21 21.11
C VAL A 22 -33.15 -35.02 19.67
N ARG A 23 -33.45 -36.12 18.97
CA ARG A 23 -34.12 -36.08 17.67
C ARG A 23 -35.59 -35.69 17.85
N PHE A 24 -36.05 -34.72 17.07
CA PHE A 24 -37.45 -34.62 16.66
C PHE A 24 -37.54 -34.96 15.16
N HIS A 25 -38.46 -35.85 14.80
CA HIS A 25 -38.77 -36.19 13.41
C HIS A 25 -40.15 -35.66 13.02
N ARG A 26 -40.18 -34.60 12.18
CA ARG A 26 -41.13 -34.33 11.08
C ARG A 26 -40.57 -33.12 10.31
N VAL A 27 -40.25 -33.20 9.01
CA VAL A 27 -41.12 -33.32 7.81
C VAL A 27 -41.80 -31.98 7.46
N GLY A 28 -41.36 -31.41 6.33
CA GLY A 28 -42.21 -30.60 5.44
C GLY A 28 -41.97 -29.07 5.41
N LEU A 29 -41.59 -28.59 4.21
CA LEU A 29 -41.92 -27.29 3.60
C LEU A 29 -41.28 -25.98 4.15
N GLU A 30 -40.41 -25.43 3.31
CA GLU A 30 -40.38 -24.05 2.77
C GLU A 30 -40.19 -22.81 3.68
N ASP A 31 -39.05 -22.14 3.40
CA ASP A 31 -38.81 -20.68 3.32
C ASP A 31 -38.66 -19.73 4.53
N ILE A 32 -37.92 -18.65 4.22
CA ILE A 32 -37.59 -17.43 4.98
C ILE A 32 -36.60 -17.57 6.15
N PRO A 33 -35.37 -17.01 6.05
CA PRO A 33 -34.47 -16.86 7.19
C PRO A 33 -34.86 -15.66 8.08
N ARG A 34 -34.72 -15.83 9.40
CA ARG A 34 -34.66 -14.73 10.39
C ARG A 34 -33.47 -14.96 11.33
N PRO A 35 -32.80 -13.90 11.82
CA PRO A 35 -31.66 -14.04 12.73
C PRO A 35 -32.07 -14.67 14.07
N ARG A 36 -31.17 -15.47 14.65
CA ARG A 36 -31.38 -16.16 15.93
C ARG A 36 -30.70 -15.40 17.07
N LEU A 37 -31.50 -14.85 17.99
CA LEU A 37 -31.00 -14.36 19.27
C LEU A 37 -30.59 -15.53 20.17
N ALA A 38 -29.33 -15.56 20.61
CA ALA A 38 -28.88 -16.42 21.69
C ALA A 38 -29.15 -15.75 23.05
N GLN A 39 -29.65 -16.51 24.03
CA GLN A 39 -29.84 -16.04 25.41
C GLN A 39 -28.94 -16.83 26.36
N CYS A 40 -28.04 -16.12 27.05
CA CYS A 40 -27.29 -16.65 28.18
C CYS A 40 -27.91 -16.13 29.50
N TRP A 41 -27.94 -16.97 30.54
CA TRP A 41 -28.60 -16.67 31.81
C TRP A 41 -27.57 -16.49 32.92
N SER A 42 -27.68 -15.42 33.72
CA SER A 42 -26.89 -15.22 34.93
C SER A 42 -27.80 -14.97 36.14
N ARG A 43 -27.34 -15.30 37.35
CA ARG A 43 -28.13 -15.16 38.58
C ARG A 43 -28.00 -13.74 39.17
N GLY A 44 -28.75 -12.79 38.60
CA GLY A 44 -28.94 -11.45 39.16
C GLY A 44 -30.20 -10.82 38.57
N GLY A 45 -31.22 -10.56 39.41
CA GLY A 45 -32.58 -10.27 38.93
C GLY A 45 -32.76 -8.93 38.22
N GLY A 46 -32.89 -8.97 36.90
CA GLY A 46 -33.33 -7.86 36.03
C GLY A 46 -33.60 -8.35 34.61
N TRP A 47 -34.58 -7.77 33.92
CA TRP A 47 -34.82 -8.06 32.50
C TRP A 47 -34.09 -7.03 31.63
N MET A 48 -33.34 -7.50 30.64
CA MET A 48 -32.85 -6.68 29.52
C MET A 48 -33.65 -7.01 28.26
N SER A 49 -34.02 -5.98 27.51
CA SER A 49 -34.45 -6.08 26.12
C SER A 49 -33.77 -4.95 25.37
N LEU A 50 -33.22 -5.26 24.21
CA LEU A 50 -32.94 -4.28 23.16
C LEU A 50 -34.23 -4.11 22.33
N ASP A 51 -34.37 -2.97 21.67
CA ASP A 51 -35.21 -2.84 20.48
C ASP A 51 -34.32 -2.73 19.23
N HIS A 52 -34.89 -2.33 18.09
CA HIS A 52 -34.22 -2.46 16.80
C HIS A 52 -33.15 -1.39 16.51
N GLU A 53 -32.99 -0.38 17.38
CA GLU A 53 -32.07 0.76 17.20
C GLU A 53 -30.97 0.82 18.29
N GLY A 54 -30.78 -0.24 19.07
CA GLY A 54 -29.56 -0.48 19.86
C GLY A 54 -29.36 0.36 21.13
N HIS A 55 -30.23 1.32 21.45
CA HIS A 55 -30.10 2.18 22.62
C HIS A 55 -30.38 1.47 23.96
N GLN A 56 -29.55 1.72 24.98
CA GLN A 56 -29.81 1.25 26.35
C GLN A 56 -30.74 2.21 27.11
N LEU A 57 -31.87 1.71 27.61
CA LEU A 57 -32.82 2.47 28.43
C LEU A 57 -32.98 1.90 29.85
N TRP A 58 -32.41 2.60 30.84
CA TRP A 58 -32.78 2.43 32.24
C TRP A 58 -34.03 3.27 32.58
N LYS A 59 -35.06 2.66 33.18
CA LYS A 59 -36.24 3.38 33.68
C LYS A 59 -36.58 2.99 35.11
N ARG A 60 -36.39 3.93 36.06
CA ARG A 60 -36.97 3.85 37.41
C ARG A 60 -37.35 5.22 37.98
N GLY A 61 -38.53 5.70 37.60
CA GLY A 61 -39.36 6.68 38.33
C GLY A 61 -38.74 8.02 38.76
N GLY A 62 -38.93 9.07 37.95
CA GLY A 62 -38.66 10.47 38.32
C GLY A 62 -39.19 11.44 37.27
N ARG A 63 -39.48 12.70 37.64
CA ARG A 63 -39.84 13.79 36.70
C ARG A 63 -38.64 14.73 36.47
N PRO A 64 -38.60 15.48 35.35
CA PRO A 64 -37.35 15.98 34.78
C PRO A 64 -36.93 17.37 35.27
N ALA A 65 -35.66 17.69 35.03
CA ALA A 65 -35.12 19.04 34.98
C ALA A 65 -34.23 19.18 33.73
N VAL A 66 -34.22 20.35 33.10
CA VAL A 66 -33.45 20.64 31.87
C VAL A 66 -32.25 21.51 32.23
N VAL A 67 -31.06 21.16 31.75
CA VAL A 67 -29.88 22.04 31.72
C VAL A 67 -29.19 21.87 30.37
N THR A 68 -28.89 22.99 29.72
CA THR A 68 -28.28 23.06 28.38
C THR A 68 -26.74 23.15 28.44
N HIS A 69 -26.06 22.81 27.33
CA HIS A 69 -24.61 22.97 27.19
C HIS A 69 -24.13 24.41 27.45
N ARG A 70 -23.46 24.66 28.59
CA ARG A 70 -22.54 25.81 28.79
C ARG A 70 -21.69 25.70 30.08
N ALA A 71 -20.95 24.60 30.27
CA ALA A 71 -19.87 24.51 31.26
C ALA A 71 -18.99 23.24 31.06
N LEU A 72 -18.02 23.27 30.15
CA LEU A 72 -16.97 22.23 30.12
C LEU A 72 -15.58 22.79 29.74
N THR A 73 -15.14 23.80 30.49
CA THR A 73 -13.74 24.24 30.52
C THR A 73 -13.41 24.59 31.97
N ILE A 74 -12.15 24.38 32.40
CA ILE A 74 -11.70 24.54 33.80
C ILE A 74 -12.27 23.47 34.78
N ALA A 75 -11.85 22.20 34.63
CA ALA A 75 -12.16 21.15 35.63
C ALA A 75 -11.10 20.03 35.81
N MET A 76 -9.90 20.12 35.24
CA MET A 76 -8.84 19.09 35.42
C MET A 76 -7.50 19.65 35.91
N ARG A 77 -7.42 19.96 37.22
CA ARG A 77 -6.17 19.99 37.99
C ARG A 77 -6.46 20.00 39.51
N ARG A 78 -6.59 18.82 40.14
CA ARG A 78 -5.91 18.40 41.40
C ARG A 78 -6.66 17.30 42.22
N TRP A 79 -5.89 16.25 42.54
CA TRP A 79 -5.83 15.48 43.81
C TRP A 79 -6.84 14.35 44.11
N LEU A 80 -6.30 13.13 44.13
CA LEU A 80 -6.68 12.07 45.08
C LEU A 80 -5.96 12.27 46.43
N PRO A 81 -6.51 11.71 47.54
CA PRO A 81 -5.69 11.30 48.68
C PRO A 81 -6.04 9.92 49.30
N ASP A 82 -4.97 9.14 49.59
CA ASP A 82 -4.78 8.23 50.75
C ASP A 82 -5.68 6.97 50.92
N VAL A 83 -5.34 5.88 51.67
CA VAL A 83 -4.45 5.72 52.85
C VAL A 83 -3.69 4.36 52.88
N VAL A 84 -2.34 4.42 52.99
CA VAL A 84 -1.38 3.71 53.89
C VAL A 84 -1.67 2.26 54.36
N THR A 85 -0.74 1.29 54.32
CA THR A 85 0.43 0.96 55.23
C THR A 85 1.22 -0.22 54.55
N LEU A 86 2.41 -0.76 54.87
CA LEU A 86 3.35 -0.97 56.02
C LEU A 86 4.81 -1.16 55.48
N VAL A 87 5.94 -1.26 56.23
CA VAL A 87 6.46 -0.67 57.50
C VAL A 87 7.94 -1.13 57.72
N LEU A 88 8.79 -0.35 58.45
CA LEU A 88 10.19 -0.65 58.89
C LEU A 88 11.27 -0.72 57.77
N LEU A 89 12.57 -0.40 57.94
CA LEU A 89 13.44 0.07 59.05
C LEU A 89 14.75 0.67 58.40
N VAL A 90 15.26 1.88 58.67
CA VAL A 90 16.23 2.28 59.74
C VAL A 90 16.70 3.74 59.50
N VAL A 91 16.72 4.60 60.55
CA VAL A 91 17.70 5.68 60.91
C VAL A 91 18.31 6.57 59.79
N VAL A 92 18.37 7.93 59.81
CA VAL A 92 17.96 9.08 60.66
C VAL A 92 18.27 10.39 59.82
N VAL A 93 17.91 11.67 60.07
CA VAL A 93 17.79 12.48 61.29
C VAL A 93 16.85 13.71 61.17
N VAL A 94 16.44 14.17 62.36
CA VAL A 94 15.86 15.43 62.85
C VAL A 94 16.43 16.71 62.18
N VAL A 95 15.69 17.81 61.94
CA VAL A 95 15.45 18.94 62.91
C VAL A 95 14.39 19.96 62.37
N VAL A 96 13.26 20.14 63.09
CA VAL A 96 12.57 21.42 63.50
C VAL A 96 12.10 22.46 62.44
N THR A 97 10.92 23.13 62.47
CA THR A 97 9.63 23.05 63.22
C THR A 97 8.53 23.97 62.60
N ALA A 98 7.25 23.56 62.76
CA ALA A 98 6.07 24.35 63.19
C ALA A 98 5.55 25.65 62.48
N VAL A 99 4.26 25.58 62.09
CA VAL A 99 3.11 26.50 62.40
C VAL A 99 2.97 27.88 61.67
N PRO A 100 1.75 28.25 61.18
CA PRO A 100 1.47 29.52 60.46
C PRO A 100 0.60 30.57 61.22
N PRO A 101 0.55 31.82 60.70
CA PRO A 101 -0.62 32.74 60.77
C PRO A 101 -0.84 33.58 59.46
N GLN A 102 -1.91 34.36 59.18
CA GLN A 102 -3.36 34.35 59.51
C GLN A 102 -4.14 35.25 58.46
N ARG A 103 -5.35 35.76 58.76
CA ARG A 103 -6.24 36.63 57.92
C ARG A 103 -5.98 38.14 58.01
N THR A 104 -6.55 38.92 57.07
CA THR A 104 -7.35 40.19 57.20
C THR A 104 -8.11 40.43 55.87
N ASP A 105 -9.38 40.89 55.75
CA ASP A 105 -10.08 42.18 56.09
C ASP A 105 -9.72 43.37 55.15
N LEU A 106 -10.59 44.30 54.67
CA LEU A 106 -12.08 44.46 54.55
C LEU A 106 -12.43 45.71 53.65
N LEU A 107 -13.73 46.12 53.56
CA LEU A 107 -14.32 47.37 52.94
C LEU A 107 -14.60 47.33 51.41
N GLN A 108 -15.72 47.78 50.79
CA GLN A 108 -16.64 48.98 50.86
C GLN A 108 -16.18 50.20 50.02
N THR A 109 -16.98 50.99 49.26
CA THR A 109 -18.46 51.25 49.16
C THR A 109 -18.95 51.81 47.78
N ASN A 110 -20.28 51.77 47.53
CA ASN A 110 -21.15 52.71 46.78
C ASN A 110 -21.33 52.68 45.22
N ALA A 111 -22.52 53.12 44.79
CA ALA A 111 -23.02 53.41 43.42
C ALA A 111 -23.58 54.88 43.37
N PRO A 112 -24.22 55.40 42.28
CA PRO A 112 -25.65 55.06 42.00
C PRO A 112 -26.19 55.18 40.52
N GLU A 113 -27.34 54.54 40.31
CA GLU A 113 -28.54 54.95 39.52
C GLU A 113 -28.58 55.08 37.96
N GLU A 114 -29.84 55.09 37.49
CA GLU A 114 -30.38 54.84 36.13
C GLU A 114 -31.28 56.05 35.71
N PRO A 115 -31.84 56.17 34.48
CA PRO A 115 -33.20 55.62 34.21
C PRO A 115 -33.49 55.26 32.71
N ALA A 116 -34.72 54.83 32.40
CA ALA A 116 -35.17 54.40 31.05
C ALA A 116 -36.56 54.93 30.59
N ALA A 117 -36.76 55.04 29.26
CA ALA A 117 -38.03 55.12 28.48
C ALA A 117 -37.67 55.04 26.95
N VAL A 118 -38.39 54.42 25.97
CA VAL A 118 -39.83 54.24 25.65
C VAL A 118 -40.44 55.56 25.10
N ASP A 119 -41.04 55.71 23.89
CA ASP A 119 -41.98 54.84 23.14
C ASP A 119 -42.22 55.27 21.64
N THR A 120 -42.78 54.40 20.76
CA THR A 120 -43.62 54.69 19.53
C THR A 120 -43.08 55.57 18.33
N VAL A 121 -43.61 55.67 17.07
CA VAL A 121 -44.58 54.94 16.17
C VAL A 121 -44.49 55.43 14.68
N GLU A 122 -44.84 54.56 13.71
CA GLU A 122 -45.27 54.76 12.28
C GLU A 122 -44.54 55.66 11.23
N GLY A 123 -44.63 55.27 9.94
CA GLY A 123 -44.35 56.13 8.78
C GLY A 123 -44.29 55.43 7.40
N ARG A 124 -45.33 55.55 6.54
CA ARG A 124 -45.42 54.96 5.17
C ARG A 124 -45.45 56.03 4.05
N SER A 125 -44.69 55.85 2.96
CA SER A 125 -45.03 56.21 1.54
C SER A 125 -43.86 55.77 0.61
N ARG A 126 -44.02 55.03 -0.51
CA ARG A 126 -44.58 55.41 -1.85
C ARG A 126 -43.90 56.66 -2.46
N ARG A 127 -43.49 56.73 -3.75
CA ARG A 127 -43.95 56.07 -5.00
C ARG A 127 -42.83 56.06 -6.09
N GLN A 128 -42.81 55.14 -7.09
CA GLN A 128 -43.15 55.30 -8.53
C GLN A 128 -42.56 56.54 -9.27
N VAL A 129 -42.19 56.55 -10.57
CA VAL A 129 -42.10 55.55 -11.69
C VAL A 129 -41.27 56.18 -12.83
N ALA A 130 -40.65 55.37 -13.71
CA ALA A 130 -40.34 55.76 -15.09
C ALA A 130 -40.16 54.51 -15.99
N GLU A 131 -41.01 54.36 -17.01
CA GLU A 131 -40.93 53.32 -18.04
C GLU A 131 -41.68 53.86 -19.28
N GLU A 132 -40.99 53.98 -20.43
CA GLU A 132 -41.58 54.40 -21.70
C GLU A 132 -41.01 53.57 -22.87
N ASP A 133 -41.92 52.94 -23.61
CA ASP A 133 -41.78 52.24 -24.90
C ASP A 133 -42.27 53.20 -26.03
N PRO A 134 -42.33 52.90 -27.36
CA PRO A 134 -41.89 51.75 -28.16
C PRO A 134 -41.06 52.11 -29.44
N GLY A 135 -40.61 51.12 -30.24
CA GLY A 135 -39.76 51.39 -31.43
C GLY A 135 -39.57 50.31 -32.51
N ASN A 136 -40.65 49.80 -33.11
CA ASN A 136 -40.68 48.83 -34.25
C ASN A 136 -39.95 49.24 -35.57
N ALA A 137 -39.26 48.31 -36.27
CA ALA A 137 -39.03 48.33 -37.75
C ALA A 137 -38.37 47.04 -38.34
N GLU A 138 -38.56 46.79 -39.65
CA GLU A 138 -38.22 45.54 -40.39
C GLU A 138 -36.94 45.56 -41.26
N SER A 139 -36.63 44.42 -41.90
CA SER A 139 -35.46 44.10 -42.75
C SER A 139 -35.44 44.70 -44.18
N ASN A 140 -34.27 44.75 -44.84
CA ASN A 140 -34.14 44.76 -46.33
C ASN A 140 -32.75 44.27 -46.85
N VAL A 141 -32.59 44.08 -48.19
CA VAL A 141 -31.69 43.04 -48.78
C VAL A 141 -30.57 43.56 -49.78
N PRO A 142 -30.14 42.96 -50.94
CA PRO A 142 -28.71 42.77 -51.37
C PRO A 142 -28.28 43.63 -52.62
N PRO A 143 -27.22 43.39 -53.49
CA PRO A 143 -26.30 42.24 -53.70
C PRO A 143 -24.75 42.56 -53.92
N PRO A 144 -23.98 42.21 -55.02
CA PRO A 144 -22.86 41.24 -54.87
C PRO A 144 -21.51 41.60 -55.65
N PRO A 145 -20.63 40.71 -56.24
CA PRO A 145 -19.15 40.91 -56.36
C PRO A 145 -18.59 40.93 -57.82
N PRO A 146 -17.27 40.67 -58.10
CA PRO A 146 -16.89 39.39 -58.79
C PRO A 146 -15.40 38.86 -58.72
N SER A 147 -15.20 37.56 -59.09
CA SER A 147 -14.05 36.88 -59.80
C SER A 147 -12.60 36.86 -59.23
N VAL A 148 -11.76 35.78 -59.16
CA VAL A 148 -11.72 34.34 -59.59
C VAL A 148 -11.49 34.10 -61.12
N PRO A 149 -10.46 33.36 -61.66
CA PRO A 149 -10.17 31.90 -61.46
C PRO A 149 -8.61 31.48 -61.50
N PRO A 150 -8.07 30.30 -61.99
CA PRO A 150 -7.15 29.43 -61.17
C PRO A 150 -5.69 28.98 -61.65
N PRO A 151 -5.35 27.79 -62.27
CA PRO A 151 -4.06 27.01 -62.06
C PRO A 151 -3.15 26.87 -63.35
N PRO A 152 -2.12 25.97 -63.57
CA PRO A 152 -1.64 24.69 -62.91
C PRO A 152 -0.08 24.40 -62.81
N PRO A 153 0.40 23.20 -62.31
CA PRO A 153 1.82 22.91 -61.94
C PRO A 153 2.58 21.75 -62.70
N ARG A 154 3.93 21.58 -62.54
CA ARG A 154 4.77 20.37 -62.90
C ARG A 154 6.25 20.35 -62.40
N SER A 155 6.94 19.20 -62.53
CA SER A 155 8.36 18.82 -62.22
C SER A 155 9.25 18.73 -63.51
N PRO A 156 10.45 18.05 -63.64
CA PRO A 156 11.38 17.31 -62.73
C PRO A 156 12.94 17.51 -62.99
N ASP A 157 13.79 16.61 -62.45
CA ASP A 157 15.13 16.13 -62.99
C ASP A 157 16.40 17.06 -63.02
N ARG A 158 17.69 16.61 -63.06
CA ARG A 158 18.45 15.38 -62.65
C ARG A 158 20.00 15.57 -62.84
N THR A 159 20.83 14.53 -62.57
CA THR A 159 22.29 14.34 -62.93
C THR A 159 23.34 15.13 -62.09
N ASN A 160 24.61 14.76 -61.81
CA ASN A 160 25.56 13.61 -61.99
C ASN A 160 26.55 13.58 -60.79
N LEU A 161 27.41 12.60 -60.40
CA LEU A 161 27.98 11.31 -60.90
C LEU A 161 29.45 11.30 -61.43
N VAL A 162 30.36 10.65 -60.66
CA VAL A 162 31.59 9.85 -61.07
C VAL A 162 32.83 10.64 -61.60
N ASP A 163 34.13 10.31 -61.38
CA ASP A 163 34.93 9.10 -60.97
C ASP A 163 36.07 9.45 -59.93
N ARG A 164 37.29 8.87 -59.69
CA ARG A 164 38.24 7.84 -60.27
C ARG A 164 39.22 7.24 -59.19
N GLN A 165 40.28 6.49 -59.58
CA GLN A 165 41.30 5.80 -58.71
C GLN A 165 42.45 6.72 -58.18
N GLY A 166 43.45 6.35 -57.34
CA GLY A 166 44.02 5.06 -56.82
C GLY A 166 45.26 4.54 -57.64
N PRO A 167 46.16 3.61 -57.18
CA PRO A 167 46.24 2.82 -55.92
C PRO A 167 47.69 2.59 -55.32
N ALA A 168 47.86 1.63 -54.36
CA ALA A 168 49.11 0.91 -53.91
C ALA A 168 50.18 1.66 -53.06
N LYS A 169 51.02 1.09 -52.15
CA LYS A 169 51.28 -0.25 -51.48
C LYS A 169 52.30 -0.01 -50.29
N PRO A 170 52.81 -0.99 -49.49
CA PRO A 170 52.18 -1.87 -48.48
C PRO A 170 52.90 -1.91 -47.07
N ALA A 171 52.20 -2.25 -45.95
CA ALA A 171 52.85 -2.71 -44.69
C ALA A 171 51.92 -3.48 -43.72
N LEU A 172 52.52 -4.22 -42.77
CA LEU A 172 52.03 -5.27 -41.86
C LEU A 172 50.87 -4.94 -40.85
N ARG A 173 50.29 -6.00 -40.25
CA ARG A 173 49.16 -6.01 -39.27
C ARG A 173 49.54 -5.48 -37.87
N PRO A 174 48.58 -4.97 -37.05
CA PRO A 174 47.95 -5.85 -36.02
C PRO A 174 46.45 -5.56 -35.70
N ARG A 175 45.77 -6.58 -35.11
CA ARG A 175 44.48 -6.64 -34.35
C ARG A 175 43.20 -5.94 -34.91
N PRO A 176 42.01 -6.56 -34.79
CA PRO A 176 40.72 -5.94 -35.16
C PRO A 176 40.12 -5.05 -34.04
N PRO A 177 39.33 -4.02 -34.39
CA PRO A 177 38.59 -3.17 -33.44
C PRO A 177 37.15 -3.69 -33.16
N ALA A 178 36.45 -3.00 -32.26
CA ALA A 178 35.04 -3.26 -31.93
C ALA A 178 34.08 -2.96 -33.10
N ARG A 179 32.87 -3.55 -33.05
CA ARG A 179 31.75 -3.21 -33.93
C ARG A 179 30.93 -2.04 -33.38
N GLN A 180 30.21 -1.39 -34.27
CA GLN A 180 29.35 -0.23 -34.01
C GLN A 180 27.91 -0.70 -33.81
N ASP A 181 27.16 -0.02 -32.93
CA ASP A 181 25.70 -0.04 -32.94
C ASP A 181 25.15 1.12 -33.79
N GLU A 182 24.28 0.80 -34.73
CA GLU A 182 23.40 1.76 -35.41
C GLU A 182 21.94 1.34 -35.17
N GLY A 183 21.22 2.10 -34.33
CA GLY A 183 19.85 1.76 -33.91
C GLY A 183 19.00 2.96 -33.51
N ARG A 184 19.34 4.15 -34.01
CA ARG A 184 18.80 5.45 -33.56
C ARG A 184 17.33 5.65 -33.98
N ARG A 185 16.38 5.25 -33.14
CA ARG A 185 14.99 5.76 -33.19
C ARG A 185 14.90 7.17 -32.60
N GLY A 186 13.81 7.86 -32.92
CA GLY A 186 13.70 9.31 -32.75
C GLY A 186 13.81 9.77 -31.30
N ARG A 187 14.67 10.76 -31.06
CA ARG A 187 14.58 11.63 -29.89
C ARG A 187 13.34 12.49 -30.10
N GLN A 188 12.32 12.32 -29.27
CA GLN A 188 11.22 13.27 -29.20
C GLN A 188 11.79 14.49 -28.46
N GLU A 189 11.95 15.61 -29.16
CA GLU A 189 12.37 16.86 -28.53
C GLU A 189 11.19 17.37 -27.71
N SER A 190 11.39 17.48 -26.39
CA SER A 190 10.47 18.17 -25.49
C SER A 190 10.29 19.60 -25.98
N GLU A 191 9.05 20.09 -26.00
CA GLU A 191 8.79 21.49 -26.33
C GLU A 191 9.52 22.40 -25.32
N PRO A 192 10.09 23.53 -25.76
CA PRO A 192 10.82 24.42 -24.85
C PRO A 192 9.86 25.01 -23.81
N ILE A 193 10.19 24.82 -22.53
CA ILE A 193 9.44 25.36 -21.40
C ILE A 193 9.38 26.90 -21.54
N PRO A 194 8.21 27.54 -21.36
CA PRO A 194 8.08 29.00 -21.46
C PRO A 194 8.95 29.75 -20.43
N GLU A 195 9.54 30.87 -20.84
CA GLU A 195 10.45 31.70 -20.00
C GLU A 195 9.78 32.35 -18.75
N ASP A 196 8.47 32.15 -18.54
CA ASP A 196 7.68 32.66 -17.41
C ASP A 196 7.44 31.62 -16.28
N SER A 197 8.02 30.41 -16.34
CA SER A 197 7.77 29.37 -15.31
C SER A 197 8.49 29.67 -13.98
N GLU A 198 7.75 29.74 -12.86
CA GLU A 198 8.28 29.75 -11.48
C GLU A 198 8.82 28.36 -11.07
N LEU A 199 9.71 27.76 -11.87
CA LEU A 199 10.32 26.45 -11.63
C LEU A 199 11.63 26.61 -10.84
N CYS A 200 11.80 25.81 -9.79
CA CYS A 200 13.05 25.64 -9.06
C CYS A 200 13.55 24.19 -9.21
N ASP A 201 14.57 24.00 -10.04
CA ASP A 201 15.34 22.76 -10.26
C ASP A 201 16.57 22.67 -9.35
N PHE A 202 16.68 23.56 -8.35
CA PHE A 202 17.81 23.70 -7.43
C PHE A 202 19.20 23.90 -8.08
N GLY A 203 19.26 24.06 -9.41
CA GLY A 203 20.48 24.18 -10.21
C GLY A 203 21.23 22.86 -10.41
N SER A 204 22.54 22.95 -10.68
CA SER A 204 23.39 21.78 -10.93
C SER A 204 24.81 21.96 -10.41
N SER A 205 25.59 20.87 -10.36
CA SER A 205 26.97 20.83 -9.86
C SER A 205 27.89 21.78 -10.65
N PRO A 206 28.62 22.73 -10.00
CA PRO A 206 28.84 22.93 -8.56
C PRO A 206 28.15 24.19 -7.98
N THR A 207 27.03 24.64 -8.56
CA THR A 207 26.36 25.92 -8.27
C THR A 207 24.91 25.75 -7.82
N GLN A 208 24.65 24.73 -6.99
CA GLN A 208 23.33 24.42 -6.46
C GLN A 208 22.87 25.49 -5.46
N SER A 209 21.56 25.74 -5.38
CA SER A 209 20.95 26.70 -4.46
C SER A 209 19.55 26.25 -4.04
N LEU A 210 18.92 26.94 -3.08
CA LEU A 210 17.50 26.74 -2.76
C LEU A 210 16.57 27.63 -3.61
N CYS A 211 17.07 28.19 -4.72
CA CYS A 211 16.40 29.27 -5.44
C CYS A 211 16.03 30.41 -4.47
N ASP A 212 14.81 30.95 -4.53
CA ASP A 212 14.27 31.91 -3.57
C ASP A 212 13.57 31.24 -2.34
N TRP A 213 13.61 29.90 -2.22
CA TRP A 213 13.04 29.21 -1.05
C TRP A 213 13.97 29.37 0.17
N THR A 214 13.37 29.63 1.34
CA THR A 214 14.13 29.93 2.56
C THR A 214 13.84 28.93 3.69
N ASN A 215 14.89 28.45 4.34
CA ASN A 215 14.75 27.67 5.58
C ASN A 215 14.20 28.52 6.72
N LEU A 216 13.22 28.03 7.47
CA LEU A 216 12.69 28.77 8.62
C LEU A 216 13.63 28.72 9.83
N GLU A 217 13.76 29.82 10.57
CA GLU A 217 14.53 29.86 11.82
C GLU A 217 13.76 29.32 13.05
N VAL A 218 12.51 28.90 12.86
CA VAL A 218 11.76 28.13 13.88
C VAL A 218 12.10 26.63 13.89
N THR A 219 12.87 26.11 12.94
CA THR A 219 13.39 24.73 12.98
C THR A 219 14.89 24.68 13.30
N GLN A 220 15.30 23.73 14.14
CA GLN A 220 16.74 23.50 14.38
C GLN A 220 17.42 22.77 13.21
N LEU A 221 16.65 21.99 12.45
CA LEU A 221 17.13 21.29 11.25
C LEU A 221 16.70 22.06 9.99
N LYS A 222 17.47 21.82 8.92
CA LYS A 222 17.46 22.65 7.70
C LYS A 222 17.54 21.74 6.48
N TRP A 223 16.94 22.20 5.39
CA TRP A 223 17.14 21.68 4.05
C TRP A 223 18.45 22.23 3.46
N HIS A 224 19.15 21.39 2.72
CA HIS A 224 20.41 21.70 2.05
C HIS A 224 20.31 21.39 0.55
N PRO A 225 20.84 22.25 -0.34
CA PRO A 225 20.99 21.89 -1.75
C PRO A 225 22.05 20.80 -1.90
N SER A 226 21.81 19.82 -2.76
CA SER A 226 22.60 18.61 -2.94
C SER A 226 22.46 18.07 -4.37
N THR A 227 23.22 17.04 -4.73
CA THR A 227 23.20 16.32 -6.02
C THR A 227 23.53 14.83 -5.81
N GLY A 228 23.23 13.99 -6.81
CA GLY A 228 23.58 12.57 -6.80
C GLY A 228 25.06 12.25 -6.55
N GLU A 229 25.99 13.08 -7.05
CA GLU A 229 27.43 13.00 -6.75
C GLU A 229 27.73 13.13 -5.24
N SER A 230 26.93 13.91 -4.52
CA SER A 230 27.07 14.19 -3.08
C SER A 230 26.26 13.26 -2.18
N ALA A 231 25.29 12.53 -2.74
CA ALA A 231 24.30 11.73 -2.02
C ALA A 231 24.90 10.71 -1.04
N PHE A 232 26.05 10.11 -1.37
CA PHE A 232 26.76 9.19 -0.46
C PHE A 232 27.19 9.86 0.85
N TRP A 233 27.54 11.15 0.80
CA TRP A 233 28.07 11.91 1.94
C TRP A 233 26.97 12.64 2.69
N LEU A 234 26.09 13.36 1.99
CA LEU A 234 25.02 14.18 2.57
C LEU A 234 23.69 13.44 2.77
N GLY A 235 23.46 12.32 2.09
CA GLY A 235 22.13 11.77 1.88
C GLY A 235 21.44 12.37 0.64
N GLY A 236 20.31 11.82 0.25
CA GLY A 236 19.56 12.16 -0.96
C GLY A 236 19.59 11.06 -2.03
N PRO A 237 18.79 11.19 -3.10
CA PRO A 237 18.78 10.26 -4.22
C PRO A 237 20.11 10.24 -4.98
N GLY A 238 20.49 9.07 -5.50
CA GLY A 238 21.73 8.91 -6.29
C GLY A 238 21.67 9.54 -7.68
N VAL A 239 20.48 9.94 -8.14
CA VAL A 239 20.22 10.67 -9.37
C VAL A 239 19.17 11.75 -9.14
N ASP A 240 19.34 12.85 -9.85
CA ASP A 240 18.42 13.96 -10.07
C ASP A 240 17.19 13.53 -10.90
N VAL A 241 16.04 14.21 -10.78
CA VAL A 241 14.84 13.88 -11.59
C VAL A 241 14.77 14.67 -12.91
N SER A 242 15.16 15.94 -12.86
CA SER A 242 15.10 16.92 -13.96
C SER A 242 15.86 16.47 -15.22
N TYR A 243 17.02 15.83 -15.04
CA TYR A 243 17.94 15.38 -16.09
C TYR A 243 18.26 13.87 -16.03
N GLY A 244 17.94 13.19 -14.91
CA GLY A 244 18.21 11.77 -14.72
C GLY A 244 19.69 11.41 -14.54
N ASP A 245 20.53 12.39 -14.17
CA ASP A 245 21.97 12.22 -13.95
C ASP A 245 22.38 12.47 -12.48
N SER A 246 23.67 12.47 -12.16
CA SER A 246 24.16 12.69 -10.79
C SER A 246 24.59 14.14 -10.50
N GLN A 247 24.46 15.05 -11.48
CA GLN A 247 24.97 16.42 -11.44
C GLN A 247 23.85 17.46 -11.28
N GLY A 248 22.62 17.17 -11.71
CA GLY A 248 21.44 17.95 -11.35
C GLY A 248 21.19 18.00 -9.84
N GLY A 249 20.47 19.02 -9.39
CA GLY A 249 20.35 19.45 -8.00
C GLY A 249 18.98 19.23 -7.39
N TYR A 250 18.94 19.00 -6.10
CA TYR A 250 17.70 18.89 -5.33
C TYR A 250 17.89 19.45 -3.91
N ALA A 251 16.80 19.80 -3.23
CA ALA A 251 16.83 20.07 -1.79
C ALA A 251 16.70 18.77 -1.00
N VAL A 252 17.55 18.57 0.00
CA VAL A 252 17.53 17.40 0.89
C VAL A 252 17.65 17.76 2.36
N PHE A 253 16.94 17.01 3.20
CA PHE A 253 17.15 16.96 4.63
C PHE A 253 17.57 15.54 5.02
N GLU A 254 18.83 15.36 5.47
CA GLU A 254 19.27 14.11 6.09
C GLU A 254 18.64 14.02 7.49
N THR A 255 17.65 13.14 7.59
CA THR A 255 16.75 13.08 8.73
C THR A 255 17.44 12.60 10.00
N SER A 256 18.49 11.76 9.95
CA SER A 256 19.11 11.12 11.12
C SER A 256 19.83 12.10 12.08
N GLN A 257 20.01 13.35 11.66
CA GLN A 257 20.52 14.44 12.50
C GLN A 257 19.67 14.66 13.76
N ILE A 258 20.26 14.50 14.95
CA ILE A 258 19.63 14.80 16.24
C ILE A 258 20.16 16.15 16.73
N PRO A 259 19.31 17.19 16.92
CA PRO A 259 19.76 18.50 17.36
C PRO A 259 20.31 18.50 18.80
N GLN A 260 21.26 19.41 19.09
CA GLN A 260 21.70 19.62 20.47
C GLN A 260 20.69 20.49 21.21
N ARG A 261 20.12 19.97 22.31
CA ARG A 261 19.09 20.69 23.10
C ARG A 261 19.69 21.86 23.90
N VAL A 262 19.86 23.01 23.25
CA VAL A 262 20.22 24.29 23.88
C VAL A 262 18.99 24.91 24.53
N ALA A 263 19.13 25.36 25.78
CA ALA A 263 18.04 26.02 26.50
C ALA A 263 17.68 27.36 25.84
N GLY A 264 16.45 27.47 25.32
CA GLY A 264 15.92 28.67 24.67
C GLY A 264 15.90 28.63 23.13
N GLN A 265 16.37 27.55 22.50
CA GLN A 265 16.11 27.29 21.07
C GLN A 265 14.79 26.55 20.86
N SER A 266 14.31 26.54 19.62
CA SER A 266 13.04 25.90 19.22
C SER A 266 13.01 24.41 19.54
N ILE A 267 11.81 23.87 19.75
CA ILE A 267 11.56 22.45 20.05
C ILE A 267 11.26 21.59 18.82
N PHE A 268 11.12 22.18 17.64
CA PHE A 268 10.78 21.45 16.42
C PHE A 268 12.02 20.73 15.84
N GLU A 269 11.96 19.40 15.85
CA GLU A 269 12.99 18.49 15.33
C GLU A 269 12.78 18.13 13.84
N SER A 270 11.86 18.83 13.14
CA SER A 270 11.64 18.78 11.68
C SER A 270 12.49 19.83 10.93
N ALA A 271 12.44 19.82 9.60
CA ALA A 271 13.04 20.84 8.73
C ALA A 271 11.98 21.48 7.82
N MET A 272 11.90 22.81 7.79
CA MET A 272 10.89 23.57 7.05
C MET A 272 11.53 24.47 5.97
N LEU A 273 11.11 24.29 4.71
CA LEU A 273 11.50 25.10 3.56
C LEU A 273 10.28 25.91 3.07
N MET A 274 10.32 27.23 3.21
CA MET A 274 9.20 28.14 2.90
C MET A 274 9.38 28.83 1.54
N SER A 275 8.29 28.95 0.80
CA SER A 275 8.23 29.66 -0.49
C SER A 275 8.38 31.18 -0.31
N PRO A 276 8.75 31.89 -1.39
CA PRO A 276 8.44 33.32 -1.54
C PRO A 276 6.96 33.61 -1.25
N LEU A 277 6.69 34.82 -0.74
CA LEU A 277 5.35 35.28 -0.41
C LEU A 277 4.44 35.25 -1.66
N LYS A 278 3.33 34.52 -1.58
CA LYS A 278 2.28 34.50 -2.60
C LYS A 278 1.15 35.44 -2.19
N GLU A 279 0.64 36.20 -3.16
CA GLU A 279 -0.58 36.98 -3.03
C GLU A 279 -1.81 36.05 -3.06
N SER A 280 -3.01 36.61 -2.82
CA SER A 280 -4.28 35.86 -2.89
C SER A 280 -4.41 35.07 -4.20
N THR A 281 -4.66 33.76 -4.13
CA THR A 281 -4.96 32.95 -5.33
C THR A 281 -6.29 33.36 -5.96
N GLY A 282 -7.13 34.06 -5.18
CA GLY A 282 -8.53 34.30 -5.49
C GLY A 282 -9.29 32.99 -5.75
N PRO A 283 -10.46 33.08 -6.41
CA PRO A 283 -11.31 31.93 -6.69
C PRO A 283 -10.73 30.94 -7.71
N LYS A 284 -9.69 31.32 -8.47
CA LYS A 284 -9.08 30.40 -9.44
C LYS A 284 -8.28 29.29 -8.75
N GLY A 285 -7.71 29.56 -7.57
CA GLY A 285 -6.74 28.67 -6.94
C GLY A 285 -5.39 28.66 -7.65
N MET A 286 -4.47 27.89 -7.09
CA MET A 286 -3.10 27.70 -7.60
C MET A 286 -2.73 26.21 -7.54
N CYS A 287 -2.04 25.74 -8.56
CA CYS A 287 -1.43 24.42 -8.62
C CYS A 287 0.02 24.49 -8.10
N VAL A 288 0.41 23.55 -7.24
CA VAL A 288 1.81 23.27 -6.88
C VAL A 288 2.18 21.91 -7.45
N LYS A 289 3.31 21.83 -8.15
CA LYS A 289 3.92 20.55 -8.56
C LYS A 289 5.34 20.45 -8.01
N PHE A 290 5.75 19.22 -7.74
CA PHE A 290 7.07 18.89 -7.22
C PHE A 290 7.33 17.38 -7.39
N TRP A 291 8.59 16.98 -7.33
CA TRP A 291 8.96 15.60 -7.01
C TRP A 291 9.43 15.50 -5.56
N TYR A 292 9.26 14.32 -4.98
CA TYR A 292 9.79 13.99 -3.66
C TYR A 292 10.39 12.58 -3.63
N SER A 293 11.32 12.36 -2.70
CA SER A 293 11.94 11.07 -2.45
C SER A 293 12.21 10.86 -0.96
N ILE A 294 11.89 9.67 -0.45
CA ILE A 294 11.99 9.30 0.97
C ILE A 294 12.68 7.94 1.07
N ALA A 295 13.82 7.88 1.79
CA ALA A 295 14.59 6.64 1.94
C ALA A 295 15.30 6.54 3.30
N GLY A 296 15.65 5.32 3.70
CA GLY A 296 16.29 5.02 4.99
C GLY A 296 15.28 4.70 6.09
N LEU A 297 15.67 4.90 7.35
CA LEU A 297 14.83 4.52 8.51
C LEU A 297 14.47 5.68 9.44
N SER A 298 15.16 6.82 9.33
CA SER A 298 14.92 8.01 10.16
C SER A 298 13.83 9.00 9.68
N PRO A 299 13.31 8.99 8.43
CA PRO A 299 12.11 9.74 8.07
C PRO A 299 10.86 9.15 8.73
N ASP A 300 9.91 10.01 9.13
CA ASP A 300 8.52 9.61 9.41
C ASP A 300 7.62 9.98 8.22
N LYS A 301 7.74 11.22 7.71
CA LYS A 301 6.92 11.75 6.61
C LYS A 301 7.40 13.10 6.06
N ILE A 302 6.81 13.49 4.95
CA ILE A 302 6.83 14.87 4.41
C ILE A 302 5.41 15.41 4.31
N ARG A 303 5.21 16.70 4.59
CA ARG A 303 3.94 17.38 4.36
C ARG A 303 4.13 18.77 3.76
N VAL A 304 3.13 19.21 3.00
CA VAL A 304 3.06 20.56 2.43
C VAL A 304 1.98 21.33 3.17
N LEU A 305 2.36 22.50 3.70
CA LEU A 305 1.51 23.37 4.50
C LEU A 305 1.24 24.68 3.76
N LEU A 306 0.04 25.22 3.92
CA LEU A 306 -0.24 26.64 3.69
C LEU A 306 0.00 27.40 4.99
N HIS A 307 0.83 28.45 4.93
CA HIS A 307 1.21 29.32 6.03
C HIS A 307 0.52 30.69 5.91
N PRO A 308 -0.45 31.03 6.79
CA PRO A 308 -1.16 32.32 6.76
C PRO A 308 -0.29 33.54 7.06
N MET A 309 -0.32 34.55 6.18
CA MET A 309 0.50 35.76 6.30
C MET A 309 -0.33 37.02 6.49
N ALA A 310 0.17 37.94 7.33
CA ALA A 310 -0.54 39.15 7.70
C ALA A 310 -0.69 40.14 6.53
N GLU A 311 -1.81 40.87 6.50
CA GLU A 311 -2.18 41.76 5.40
C GLU A 311 -1.25 42.97 5.20
N ASN A 312 -0.40 43.28 6.19
CA ASN A 312 0.57 44.36 6.15
C ASN A 312 1.89 44.00 5.43
N ILE A 313 2.13 42.74 5.06
CA ILE A 313 3.30 42.34 4.28
C ILE A 313 3.06 42.64 2.79
N SER A 314 4.08 43.14 2.08
CA SER A 314 4.09 43.27 0.62
C SER A 314 5.22 42.45 -0.02
N VAL A 315 4.96 41.92 -1.22
CA VAL A 315 6.00 41.34 -2.08
C VAL A 315 7.15 42.35 -2.24
N GLY A 316 8.40 41.91 -2.02
CA GLY A 316 9.59 42.75 -2.03
C GLY A 316 10.04 43.30 -0.67
N MET A 317 9.38 42.95 0.45
CA MET A 317 9.93 43.17 1.79
C MET A 317 11.10 42.22 2.09
N PRO A 318 12.03 42.58 3.01
CA PRO A 318 13.13 41.69 3.41
C PRO A 318 12.61 40.35 3.96
N VAL A 319 13.31 39.25 3.63
CA VAL A 319 12.89 37.89 4.04
C VAL A 319 12.75 37.78 5.57
N ASP A 320 13.63 38.44 6.34
CA ASP A 320 13.56 38.50 7.81
C ASP A 320 12.26 39.15 8.34
N GLU A 321 11.66 40.09 7.60
CA GLU A 321 10.39 40.73 7.96
C GLU A 321 9.20 39.87 7.53
N VAL A 322 9.30 39.20 6.37
CA VAL A 322 8.31 38.21 5.90
C VAL A 322 8.20 37.05 6.90
N MET A 323 9.34 36.52 7.35
CA MET A 323 9.47 35.48 8.40
C MET A 323 8.79 35.82 9.73
N GLN A 324 8.59 37.12 10.02
CA GLN A 324 7.96 37.60 11.26
C GLN A 324 6.48 37.96 11.10
N GLY A 325 5.94 37.92 9.87
CA GLY A 325 4.60 38.38 9.53
C GLY A 325 3.50 37.32 9.55
N TYR A 326 3.74 36.15 10.17
CA TYR A 326 2.72 35.14 10.44
C TYR A 326 1.49 35.76 11.14
N ASP A 327 0.27 35.52 10.62
CA ASP A 327 -0.94 36.19 11.13
C ASP A 327 -1.50 35.60 12.44
N GLY A 328 -0.96 34.46 12.88
CA GLY A 328 -1.33 33.76 14.11
C GLY A 328 -2.40 32.68 13.95
N SER A 329 -2.91 32.43 12.73
CA SER A 329 -3.83 31.33 12.45
C SER A 329 -3.10 30.04 12.03
N GLU A 330 -3.65 28.87 12.41
CA GLU A 330 -2.95 27.58 12.28
C GLU A 330 -2.67 27.18 10.82
N ASP A 331 -1.50 26.57 10.58
CA ASP A 331 -1.09 26.09 9.25
C ASP A 331 -2.02 24.99 8.73
N VAL A 332 -2.44 25.10 7.47
CA VAL A 332 -3.33 24.13 6.84
C VAL A 332 -2.52 23.09 6.10
N VAL A 333 -2.66 21.80 6.45
CA VAL A 333 -2.04 20.70 5.70
C VAL A 333 -2.74 20.56 4.35
N LEU A 334 -2.04 20.89 3.26
CA LEU A 334 -2.52 20.73 1.90
C LEU A 334 -2.31 19.29 1.38
N TRP A 335 -1.20 18.66 1.79
CA TRP A 335 -0.79 17.33 1.31
C TRP A 335 0.21 16.69 2.30
N GLU A 336 0.25 15.36 2.33
CA GLU A 336 1.17 14.58 3.18
C GLU A 336 1.49 13.23 2.53
N ALA A 337 2.75 12.80 2.59
CA ALA A 337 3.20 11.45 2.22
C ALA A 337 4.08 10.85 3.33
N ARG A 338 3.81 9.60 3.70
CA ARG A 338 4.54 8.84 4.73
C ARG A 338 5.31 7.67 4.12
N ASP A 339 4.68 7.05 3.13
CA ASP A 339 5.12 5.86 2.41
C ASP A 339 6.53 6.04 1.84
N MET A 340 7.42 5.10 2.17
CA MET A 340 8.81 5.13 1.74
C MET A 340 8.90 4.95 0.22
N THR A 341 9.37 5.97 -0.51
CA THR A 341 9.63 5.85 -1.96
C THR A 341 10.84 4.95 -2.27
N ASN A 342 11.56 4.49 -1.23
CA ASN A 342 12.77 3.67 -1.30
C ASN A 342 13.91 4.33 -2.11
N GLY A 343 13.88 5.66 -2.23
CA GLY A 343 14.85 6.45 -2.98
C GLY A 343 14.50 6.66 -4.45
N GLU A 344 13.38 6.12 -4.93
CA GLU A 344 12.78 6.55 -6.20
C GLU A 344 12.20 7.97 -6.05
N TRP A 345 12.10 8.70 -7.15
CA TRP A 345 11.33 9.95 -7.22
C TRP A 345 9.84 9.64 -7.48
N LYS A 346 8.96 10.40 -6.83
CA LYS A 346 7.49 10.36 -7.04
C LYS A 346 6.99 11.79 -7.21
N GLU A 347 6.03 11.99 -8.11
CA GLU A 347 5.42 13.30 -8.35
C GLU A 347 4.36 13.59 -7.28
N GLY A 348 4.35 14.81 -6.75
CA GLY A 348 3.29 15.38 -5.94
C GLY A 348 2.64 16.56 -6.66
N GLN A 349 1.30 16.59 -6.67
CA GLN A 349 0.50 17.68 -7.20
C GLN A 349 -0.51 18.14 -6.13
N ILE A 350 -0.81 19.44 -6.09
CA ILE A 350 -1.71 20.06 -5.10
C ILE A 350 -2.45 21.22 -5.76
N VAL A 351 -3.79 21.23 -5.73
CA VAL A 351 -4.55 22.49 -5.91
C VAL A 351 -4.97 22.99 -4.54
N TYR A 352 -4.82 24.29 -4.33
CA TYR A 352 -5.36 24.98 -3.18
C TYR A 352 -5.89 26.36 -3.56
N THR A 353 -6.66 26.95 -2.66
CA THR A 353 -7.39 28.21 -2.83
C THR A 353 -7.33 28.99 -1.54
N TYR A 354 -6.75 30.20 -1.57
CA TYR A 354 -6.63 31.02 -0.38
C TYR A 354 -6.84 32.51 -0.67
N GLY A 355 -7.73 33.12 0.12
CA GLY A 355 -8.20 34.49 -0.10
C GLY A 355 -7.21 35.58 0.33
N LYS A 356 -6.20 35.26 1.15
CA LYS A 356 -5.20 36.18 1.69
C LYS A 356 -3.80 35.90 1.13
N LYS A 357 -2.83 36.72 1.54
CA LYS A 357 -1.40 36.42 1.38
C LYS A 357 -0.97 35.23 2.22
N HIS A 358 -0.01 34.47 1.74
CA HIS A 358 0.46 33.23 2.35
C HIS A 358 1.83 32.85 1.81
N SER A 359 2.47 31.87 2.44
CA SER A 359 3.54 31.07 1.82
C SER A 359 3.17 29.59 1.85
N VAL A 360 3.85 28.78 1.05
CA VAL A 360 3.78 27.31 1.10
C VAL A 360 5.05 26.79 1.79
N ILE A 361 4.93 25.84 2.71
CA ILE A 361 6.05 25.23 3.43
C ILE A 361 6.12 23.74 3.10
N PHE A 362 7.28 23.27 2.66
CA PHE A 362 7.65 21.86 2.68
C PHE A 362 8.26 21.53 4.04
N GLU A 363 7.57 20.74 4.86
CA GLU A 363 8.07 20.24 6.14
C GLU A 363 8.42 18.75 6.01
N ALA A 364 9.69 18.42 6.23
CA ALA A 364 10.16 17.05 6.38
C ALA A 364 10.31 16.71 7.87
N ILE A 365 9.64 15.64 8.28
CA ILE A 365 9.50 15.21 9.67
C ILE A 365 10.24 13.87 9.86
N PRO A 366 11.25 13.81 10.75
CA PRO A 366 11.87 12.55 11.12
C PRO A 366 11.01 11.80 12.15
N VAL A 367 11.29 10.50 12.36
CA VAL A 367 10.75 9.76 13.51
C VAL A 367 11.16 10.43 14.83
N ASP A 368 10.42 10.19 15.92
CA ASP A 368 10.72 10.73 17.24
C ASP A 368 12.15 10.45 17.70
N SER A 369 12.80 11.40 18.38
CA SER A 369 14.15 11.20 18.96
C SER A 369 14.22 10.13 20.07
N GLY A 370 13.09 9.58 20.50
CA GLY A 370 13.00 8.38 21.34
C GLY A 370 13.08 7.06 20.57
N ASP A 371 12.87 7.05 19.24
CA ASP A 371 12.89 5.84 18.42
C ASP A 371 14.33 5.34 18.19
N ASN A 372 14.50 4.02 18.03
CA ASN A 372 15.78 3.44 17.64
C ASN A 372 16.08 3.67 16.14
N ASN A 373 15.04 3.70 15.29
CA ASN A 373 15.15 3.96 13.87
C ASN A 373 15.77 5.33 13.56
N ARG A 374 15.55 6.32 14.46
CA ARG A 374 16.17 7.66 14.46
C ARG A 374 17.68 7.67 14.19
N ARG A 375 18.38 6.64 14.66
CA ARG A 375 19.86 6.54 14.69
C ARG A 375 20.47 6.01 13.40
N PHE A 376 19.66 5.49 12.49
CA PHE A 376 20.09 5.02 11.19
C PHE A 376 19.90 6.13 10.16
N ARG A 377 20.70 6.13 9.09
CA ARG A 377 20.60 7.13 8.01
C ARG A 377 19.25 7.11 7.31
N GLY A 378 18.90 8.24 6.73
CA GLY A 378 17.72 8.41 5.89
C GLY A 378 17.47 9.86 5.54
N TYR A 379 16.69 10.11 4.51
CA TYR A 379 16.46 11.45 3.99
C TYR A 379 15.04 11.65 3.51
N VAL A 380 14.66 12.92 3.44
CA VAL A 380 13.59 13.43 2.57
C VAL A 380 14.25 14.39 1.59
N ALA A 381 13.93 14.27 0.30
CA ALA A 381 14.36 15.19 -0.76
C ALA A 381 13.18 15.69 -1.57
N VAL A 382 13.29 16.89 -2.15
CA VAL A 382 12.33 17.48 -3.09
C VAL A 382 13.03 18.16 -4.27
N ASP A 383 12.37 18.16 -5.43
CA ASP A 383 12.88 18.65 -6.71
C ASP A 383 11.75 19.22 -7.60
N GLU A 384 12.08 19.94 -8.67
CA GLU A 384 11.19 20.66 -9.62
C GLU A 384 10.02 21.43 -8.97
N LEU A 385 10.29 22.20 -7.91
CA LEU A 385 9.22 22.95 -7.22
C LEU A 385 8.66 24.03 -8.16
N SER A 386 7.38 23.96 -8.50
CA SER A 386 6.73 24.90 -9.41
C SER A 386 5.30 25.27 -9.03
N PHE A 387 4.91 26.50 -9.37
CA PHE A 387 3.56 27.04 -9.18
C PHE A 387 2.91 27.37 -10.54
N THR A 388 1.64 27.01 -10.73
CA THR A 388 0.88 27.18 -12.00
C THR A 388 -0.61 27.48 -11.77
N ASP A 389 -1.39 27.80 -12.82
CA ASP A 389 -2.86 27.92 -12.75
C ASP A 389 -3.46 26.57 -12.32
N SER A 390 -4.54 26.57 -11.53
CA SER A 390 -5.08 25.34 -10.91
C SER A 390 -5.40 24.21 -11.88
N LYS A 391 -5.77 24.54 -13.12
CA LYS A 391 -6.07 23.58 -14.21
C LYS A 391 -4.91 22.67 -14.58
N GLU A 392 -3.67 23.11 -14.34
CA GLU A 392 -2.48 22.32 -14.68
C GLU A 392 -2.31 21.11 -13.74
N CYS A 393 -2.95 21.10 -12.57
CA CYS A 393 -2.87 20.02 -11.57
C CYS A 393 -3.93 18.90 -11.74
N GLY A 394 -4.71 18.87 -12.83
CA GLY A 394 -5.70 17.81 -13.01
C GLY A 394 -7.03 18.08 -12.29
N ALA A 395 -7.45 17.21 -11.38
CA ALA A 395 -8.84 17.16 -10.88
C ALA A 395 -8.99 17.40 -9.36
N PHE A 396 -7.99 17.98 -8.70
CA PHE A 396 -8.10 18.40 -7.30
C PHE A 396 -9.06 19.59 -7.19
N CYS A 397 -9.95 19.61 -6.20
CA CYS A 397 -10.87 20.74 -6.02
C CYS A 397 -11.44 20.89 -4.61
N THR A 398 -11.33 22.11 -4.08
CA THR A 398 -11.91 22.61 -2.82
C THR A 398 -13.22 23.39 -3.04
N PHE A 399 -13.69 23.49 -4.29
CA PHE A 399 -14.85 24.27 -4.75
C PHE A 399 -14.89 25.78 -4.39
N GLU A 400 -13.84 26.30 -3.75
CA GLU A 400 -13.73 27.65 -3.18
C GLU A 400 -13.86 28.82 -4.16
N GLY A 401 -13.93 28.55 -5.46
CA GLY A 401 -14.09 29.60 -6.45
C GLY A 401 -14.58 29.15 -7.81
N GLY A 402 -15.17 27.96 -7.87
CA GLY A 402 -15.61 27.33 -9.11
C GLY A 402 -15.35 25.83 -9.06
N THR A 403 -15.48 25.18 -10.20
CA THR A 403 -15.36 23.72 -10.33
C THR A 403 -13.93 23.22 -10.54
N CYS A 404 -12.90 24.07 -10.41
CA CYS A 404 -11.48 23.71 -10.61
C CYS A 404 -11.16 22.95 -11.92
N GLY A 405 -11.92 23.20 -13.00
CA GLY A 405 -11.78 22.48 -14.28
C GLY A 405 -12.72 21.28 -14.46
N TRP A 406 -13.40 20.82 -13.42
CA TRP A 406 -14.51 19.86 -13.54
C TRP A 406 -15.67 20.48 -14.35
N THR A 407 -16.33 19.64 -15.15
CA THR A 407 -17.42 20.01 -16.07
C THR A 407 -18.65 19.15 -15.86
N GLN A 408 -19.84 19.75 -15.93
CA GLN A 408 -21.11 19.02 -15.96
C GLN A 408 -21.21 18.19 -17.25
N ASP A 409 -21.87 17.02 -17.19
CA ASP A 409 -22.20 16.22 -18.36
C ASP A 409 -23.50 16.73 -19.01
N SER A 410 -23.47 17.09 -20.29
CA SER A 410 -24.67 17.58 -21.00
C SER A 410 -25.69 16.47 -21.33
N ASN A 411 -25.47 15.25 -20.85
CA ASN A 411 -26.28 14.05 -21.14
C ASN A 411 -26.98 13.48 -19.90
N ASP A 412 -26.95 14.18 -18.76
CA ASP A 412 -27.64 13.81 -17.53
C ASP A 412 -29.03 14.49 -17.38
N ASP A 413 -29.64 14.41 -16.19
CA ASP A 413 -30.94 15.03 -15.91
C ASP A 413 -30.83 16.45 -15.30
N PHE A 414 -29.67 16.83 -14.75
CA PHE A 414 -29.36 18.13 -14.13
C PHE A 414 -27.90 18.32 -13.67
N ASP A 415 -27.46 19.58 -13.64
CA ASP A 415 -26.14 19.99 -13.14
C ASP A 415 -25.96 19.88 -11.60
N TRP A 416 -24.74 19.59 -11.16
CA TRP A 416 -24.31 19.88 -9.78
C TRP A 416 -24.24 21.39 -9.53
N THR A 417 -24.62 21.85 -8.34
CA THR A 417 -24.59 23.28 -7.96
C THR A 417 -23.51 23.55 -6.92
N LEU A 418 -22.93 24.76 -6.88
CA LEU A 418 -22.00 25.18 -5.82
C LEU A 418 -22.73 25.93 -4.71
N SER A 419 -22.35 25.68 -3.45
CA SER A 419 -22.93 26.30 -2.25
C SER A 419 -21.86 26.85 -1.30
N ARG A 420 -22.30 27.67 -0.35
CA ARG A 420 -21.53 28.27 0.75
C ARG A 420 -22.12 27.95 2.13
N GLY A 421 -23.06 26.99 2.18
CA GLY A 421 -23.75 26.55 3.41
C GLY A 421 -25.27 26.45 3.24
N SER A 422 -25.84 25.33 3.66
CA SER A 422 -27.29 25.12 3.74
C SER A 422 -27.91 25.91 4.90
N LEU A 423 -29.01 26.59 4.63
CA LEU A 423 -29.89 27.17 5.67
C LEU A 423 -30.95 26.16 6.16
N ASN A 424 -31.02 24.95 5.60
CA ASN A 424 -31.92 23.90 6.03
C ASN A 424 -31.24 23.03 7.09
N PRO A 425 -31.69 23.01 8.37
CA PRO A 425 -31.12 22.12 9.38
C PRO A 425 -31.47 20.64 9.17
N SER A 426 -32.23 20.31 8.12
CA SER A 426 -32.71 18.95 7.80
C SER A 426 -32.06 18.35 6.54
N THR A 427 -31.39 19.15 5.70
CA THR A 427 -30.75 18.69 4.46
C THR A 427 -29.51 19.52 4.13
N GLY A 428 -28.47 18.84 3.63
CA GLY A 428 -27.23 19.47 3.18
C GLY A 428 -26.35 20.02 4.31
N PRO A 429 -25.06 20.28 4.05
CA PRO A 429 -24.14 20.72 5.08
C PRO A 429 -24.28 22.23 5.34
N PRO A 430 -24.29 22.70 6.60
CA PRO A 430 -24.44 24.13 6.90
C PRO A 430 -23.20 24.97 6.54
N ARG A 431 -22.07 24.30 6.26
CA ARG A 431 -20.74 24.83 5.92
C ARG A 431 -20.00 23.77 5.10
N ASP A 432 -19.08 24.18 4.24
CA ASP A 432 -18.03 23.33 3.65
C ASP A 432 -17.21 22.58 4.71
N ARG A 433 -16.47 21.55 4.29
CA ARG A 433 -15.75 20.65 5.18
C ARG A 433 -14.63 21.36 5.94
N SER A 434 -13.90 22.26 5.29
CA SER A 434 -12.81 23.01 5.92
C SER A 434 -13.32 24.01 6.96
N SER A 435 -14.39 24.76 6.66
CA SER A 435 -15.07 25.68 7.59
C SER A 435 -15.85 24.96 8.70
N PHE A 436 -16.26 23.71 8.48
CA PHE A 436 -16.84 22.87 9.53
C PHE A 436 -15.79 22.47 10.56
N ALA A 437 -14.55 22.19 10.13
CA ALA A 437 -13.45 21.78 11.01
C ALA A 437 -12.88 22.92 11.88
N ASN A 438 -12.92 24.18 11.40
CA ASN A 438 -12.31 25.34 12.09
C ASN A 438 -13.32 26.42 12.55
N GLU A 439 -14.62 26.14 12.53
CA GLU A 439 -15.71 27.08 12.77
C GLU A 439 -15.74 28.33 11.84
N GLY A 440 -15.12 28.27 10.66
CA GLY A 440 -15.18 29.27 9.58
C GLY A 440 -16.56 29.44 8.93
N LEU A 441 -16.71 30.42 8.03
CA LEU A 441 -18.00 30.83 7.43
C LEU A 441 -17.92 31.26 5.96
N LEU A 442 -16.83 30.97 5.25
CA LEU A 442 -16.56 31.54 3.92
C LEU A 442 -16.30 30.50 2.84
N GLY A 443 -16.18 29.22 3.19
CA GLY A 443 -15.77 28.19 2.24
C GLY A 443 -16.88 27.68 1.32
N GLY A 444 -16.56 26.76 0.41
CA GLY A 444 -17.47 26.29 -0.64
C GLY A 444 -17.46 24.78 -0.89
N TYR A 445 -18.55 24.25 -1.44
CA TYR A 445 -18.70 22.83 -1.78
C TYR A 445 -19.63 22.63 -2.99
N ALA A 446 -19.53 21.49 -3.67
CA ALA A 446 -20.49 21.08 -4.71
C ALA A 446 -21.60 20.19 -4.12
N TYR A 447 -22.84 20.33 -4.58
CA TYR A 447 -23.97 19.51 -4.15
C TYR A 447 -25.04 19.32 -5.23
N ILE A 448 -25.89 18.31 -5.06
CA ILE A 448 -27.13 18.14 -5.82
C ILE A 448 -28.31 18.66 -4.99
N ASP A 449 -29.14 19.53 -5.58
CA ASP A 449 -30.44 19.92 -5.02
C ASP A 449 -31.48 18.88 -5.45
N THR A 450 -32.16 18.22 -4.50
CA THR A 450 -33.23 17.25 -4.80
C THR A 450 -34.61 17.89 -4.94
N GLY A 451 -34.70 19.22 -4.89
CA GLY A 451 -35.90 20.03 -5.04
C GLY A 451 -36.59 19.93 -6.40
N PHE A 452 -37.84 20.40 -6.46
CA PHE A 452 -38.61 20.44 -7.70
C PHE A 452 -37.88 21.29 -8.77
N PRO A 453 -37.67 20.80 -10.02
CA PRO A 453 -38.46 19.77 -10.69
C PRO A 453 -37.92 18.33 -10.63
N ARG A 454 -36.88 18.05 -9.83
CA ARG A 454 -36.24 16.73 -9.76
C ARG A 454 -37.20 15.60 -9.36
N ARG A 455 -36.84 14.37 -9.75
CA ARG A 455 -37.62 13.15 -9.46
C ARG A 455 -36.71 12.02 -8.94
N PRO A 456 -37.27 11.04 -8.20
CA PRO A 456 -36.52 9.86 -7.80
C PRO A 456 -35.91 9.11 -8.98
N GLY A 457 -34.60 8.95 -8.96
CA GLY A 457 -33.81 8.32 -10.03
C GLY A 457 -33.07 9.27 -10.96
N ASP A 458 -33.44 10.56 -11.03
CA ASP A 458 -32.70 11.59 -11.79
C ASP A 458 -31.21 11.59 -11.39
N VAL A 459 -30.29 11.79 -12.34
CA VAL A 459 -28.84 11.84 -12.09
C VAL A 459 -28.20 13.16 -12.49
N ALA A 460 -27.14 13.53 -11.76
CA ALA A 460 -26.24 14.65 -12.03
C ALA A 460 -24.79 14.17 -12.09
N ARG A 461 -24.04 14.50 -13.15
CA ARG A 461 -22.68 14.01 -13.43
C ARG A 461 -21.68 15.17 -13.51
N LEU A 462 -20.78 15.24 -12.54
CA LEU A 462 -19.63 16.14 -12.56
C LEU A 462 -18.39 15.34 -13.03
N MET A 463 -17.88 15.66 -14.22
CA MET A 463 -16.75 14.98 -14.86
C MET A 463 -15.44 15.75 -14.72
N SER A 464 -14.32 15.04 -14.56
CA SER A 464 -12.98 15.64 -14.55
C SER A 464 -12.51 16.02 -15.96
N GLN A 465 -11.37 16.69 -16.04
CA GLN A 465 -10.55 16.66 -17.26
C GLN A 465 -10.05 15.24 -17.56
N GLU A 466 -9.54 15.04 -18.78
CA GLU A 466 -9.00 13.75 -19.21
C GLU A 466 -7.65 13.45 -18.56
N PHE A 467 -7.53 12.26 -17.99
CA PHE A 467 -6.29 11.66 -17.54
C PHE A 467 -5.78 10.67 -18.60
N GLN A 468 -4.47 10.56 -18.75
CA GLN A 468 -3.87 9.45 -19.49
C GLN A 468 -3.93 8.16 -18.67
N GLY A 469 -3.75 7.01 -19.33
CA GLY A 469 -3.73 5.71 -18.65
C GLY A 469 -2.68 5.67 -17.52
N THR A 470 -3.05 5.12 -16.37
CA THR A 470 -2.17 4.97 -15.21
C THR A 470 -1.07 3.94 -15.48
N ASN A 471 0.08 4.08 -14.82
CA ASN A 471 1.05 3.01 -14.74
C ASN A 471 0.41 1.76 -14.08
N PRO A 472 0.47 0.55 -14.67
CA PRO A 472 -0.04 -0.67 -14.02
C PRO A 472 0.61 -0.94 -12.65
N ASP A 473 1.85 -0.51 -12.47
CA ASP A 473 2.62 -0.57 -11.21
C ASP A 473 2.44 0.65 -10.29
N GLY A 474 1.61 1.61 -10.69
CA GLY A 474 1.38 2.88 -10.00
C GLY A 474 -0.05 3.37 -10.20
N PRO A 475 -1.03 2.76 -9.51
CA PRO A 475 -2.37 3.33 -9.42
C PRO A 475 -2.34 4.68 -8.68
N LEU A 476 -3.43 5.42 -8.81
CA LEU A 476 -3.67 6.66 -8.07
C LEU A 476 -4.66 6.39 -6.93
N CYS A 477 -4.51 7.09 -5.81
CA CYS A 477 -5.49 7.11 -4.72
C CYS A 477 -6.25 8.42 -4.75
N MET A 478 -7.57 8.39 -5.01
CA MET A 478 -8.42 9.58 -4.85
C MET A 478 -9.03 9.63 -3.46
N ARG A 479 -8.95 10.80 -2.83
CA ARG A 479 -9.58 11.15 -1.55
C ARG A 479 -10.50 12.33 -1.75
N PHE A 480 -11.67 12.31 -1.14
CA PHE A 480 -12.68 13.39 -1.22
C PHE A 480 -13.52 13.39 0.04
N TRP A 481 -14.24 14.47 0.32
CA TRP A 481 -15.15 14.58 1.44
C TRP A 481 -16.60 14.58 0.97
N ILE A 482 -17.49 14.05 1.80
CA ILE A 482 -18.88 13.75 1.47
C ILE A 482 -19.78 14.20 2.63
N HIS A 483 -20.95 14.76 2.31
CA HIS A 483 -22.06 14.94 3.24
C HIS A 483 -23.35 14.42 2.59
N MET A 484 -24.06 13.52 3.26
CA MET A 484 -25.24 12.83 2.75
C MET A 484 -26.29 12.69 3.85
N TYR A 485 -26.98 13.79 4.13
CA TYR A 485 -27.92 13.90 5.25
C TYR A 485 -29.31 14.32 4.79
N GLY A 486 -30.32 13.55 5.20
CA GLY A 486 -31.73 13.80 4.95
C GLY A 486 -32.56 12.52 4.88
N ASN A 487 -33.88 12.68 4.79
CA ASN A 487 -34.80 11.57 4.65
C ASN A 487 -34.86 11.08 3.19
N GLY A 488 -34.49 9.82 2.95
CA GLY A 488 -34.62 9.21 1.62
C GLY A 488 -33.61 9.72 0.60
N ILE A 489 -32.39 10.06 1.05
CA ILE A 489 -31.18 10.24 0.23
C ILE A 489 -31.05 9.12 -0.81
N GLY A 490 -30.56 9.47 -2.01
CA GLY A 490 -30.30 8.52 -3.10
C GLY A 490 -28.93 7.85 -2.99
N SER A 491 -28.07 8.05 -3.98
CA SER A 491 -26.72 7.46 -3.99
C SER A 491 -25.68 8.36 -4.63
N LEU A 492 -24.45 8.32 -4.11
CA LEU A 492 -23.27 8.90 -4.74
C LEU A 492 -22.44 7.75 -5.34
N ARG A 493 -22.02 7.90 -6.60
CA ARG A 493 -21.09 7.01 -7.29
C ARG A 493 -19.84 7.76 -7.74
N VAL A 494 -18.71 7.07 -7.71
CA VAL A 494 -17.53 7.44 -8.50
C VAL A 494 -17.39 6.43 -9.63
N LEU A 495 -17.25 6.94 -10.85
CA LEU A 495 -17.06 6.14 -12.05
C LEU A 495 -15.77 6.54 -12.78
N ILE A 496 -15.13 5.55 -13.41
CA ILE A 496 -14.13 5.75 -14.46
C ILE A 496 -14.89 5.69 -15.80
N TYR A 497 -14.91 6.80 -16.52
CA TYR A 497 -15.39 6.87 -17.91
C TYR A 497 -14.18 6.66 -18.84
N ASP A 498 -14.17 5.56 -19.58
CA ASP A 498 -13.15 5.25 -20.59
C ASP A 498 -13.40 6.08 -21.86
N VAL A 499 -12.41 6.88 -22.28
CA VAL A 499 -12.56 7.83 -23.40
C VAL A 499 -12.54 7.14 -24.77
N ASN A 500 -11.92 5.97 -24.89
CA ASN A 500 -11.79 5.23 -26.15
C ASN A 500 -13.08 4.46 -26.51
N THR A 501 -13.81 3.99 -25.50
CA THR A 501 -14.97 3.10 -25.62
C THR A 501 -16.29 3.76 -25.22
N ALA A 502 -16.23 4.92 -24.56
CA ALA A 502 -17.37 5.64 -23.97
C ALA A 502 -18.18 4.78 -22.97
N GLN A 503 -17.47 4.04 -22.10
CA GLN A 503 -18.08 3.18 -21.08
C GLN A 503 -17.75 3.64 -19.65
N ASP A 504 -18.76 3.65 -18.79
CA ASP A 504 -18.62 3.88 -17.35
C ASP A 504 -18.32 2.56 -16.61
N THR A 505 -17.28 2.54 -15.77
CA THR A 505 -17.08 1.55 -14.70
C THR A 505 -17.28 2.22 -13.34
N VAL A 506 -18.24 1.75 -12.53
CA VAL A 506 -18.37 2.18 -11.13
C VAL A 506 -17.21 1.59 -10.32
N ILE A 507 -16.46 2.44 -9.62
CA ILE A 507 -15.34 2.03 -8.74
C ILE A 507 -15.64 2.26 -7.25
N TRP A 508 -16.60 3.12 -6.93
CA TRP A 508 -17.02 3.41 -5.56
C TRP A 508 -18.50 3.79 -5.52
N LYS A 509 -19.24 3.37 -4.50
CA LYS A 509 -20.67 3.73 -4.34
C LYS A 509 -21.14 3.68 -2.88
N ILE A 510 -21.73 4.76 -2.37
CA ILE A 510 -22.56 4.74 -1.15
C ILE A 510 -24.02 5.07 -1.46
N SER A 511 -24.97 4.71 -0.58
CA SER A 511 -26.41 4.93 -0.78
C SER A 511 -27.15 5.06 0.54
N GLY A 512 -28.18 5.91 0.58
CA GLY A 512 -28.90 6.25 1.81
C GLY A 512 -28.20 7.34 2.64
N GLU A 513 -28.74 7.60 3.82
CA GLU A 513 -28.27 8.62 4.75
C GLU A 513 -27.03 8.15 5.54
N ALA A 514 -26.11 9.08 5.83
CA ALA A 514 -24.78 8.78 6.39
C ALA A 514 -24.38 9.72 7.56
N GLY A 515 -25.36 10.31 8.24
CA GLY A 515 -25.16 11.26 9.34
C GLY A 515 -25.01 12.71 8.89
N ASN A 516 -25.35 13.65 9.79
CA ASN A 516 -25.12 15.09 9.58
C ASN A 516 -23.68 15.49 9.94
N ALA A 517 -22.72 14.92 9.22
CA ALA A 517 -21.30 15.22 9.35
C ALA A 517 -20.59 15.05 8.00
N TRP A 518 -19.49 15.76 7.81
CA TRP A 518 -18.57 15.50 6.70
C TRP A 518 -17.74 14.25 7.02
N TYR A 519 -17.69 13.30 6.09
CA TYR A 519 -16.85 12.10 6.18
C TYR A 519 -16.03 11.90 4.90
N GLN A 520 -14.92 11.18 5.00
CA GLN A 520 -13.99 11.00 3.89
C GLN A 520 -14.36 9.77 3.04
N GLY A 521 -14.42 9.97 1.73
CA GLY A 521 -14.36 8.92 0.72
C GLY A 521 -12.92 8.71 0.23
N GLN A 522 -12.56 7.46 -0.04
CA GLN A 522 -11.28 7.07 -0.63
C GLN A 522 -11.53 5.95 -1.66
N VAL A 523 -10.82 5.96 -2.79
CA VAL A 523 -10.90 4.89 -3.80
C VAL A 523 -9.59 4.78 -4.61
N PRO A 524 -9.11 3.56 -4.93
CA PRO A 524 -8.02 3.37 -5.88
C PRO A 524 -8.52 3.57 -7.33
N ILE A 525 -7.74 4.27 -8.14
CA ILE A 525 -7.99 4.56 -9.54
C ILE A 525 -6.88 3.96 -10.38
N SER A 526 -7.25 3.08 -11.31
CA SER A 526 -6.35 2.58 -12.34
C SER A 526 -7.11 2.33 -13.64
N SER A 527 -6.47 2.65 -14.76
CA SER A 527 -7.00 2.50 -16.12
C SER A 527 -5.84 2.32 -17.10
N SER A 528 -5.92 1.33 -17.98
CA SER A 528 -4.96 1.12 -19.07
C SER A 528 -5.15 2.07 -20.26
N SER A 529 -6.21 2.87 -20.23
CA SER A 529 -6.67 3.77 -21.29
C SER A 529 -6.89 5.19 -20.74
N PRO A 530 -6.85 6.23 -21.60
CA PRO A 530 -7.26 7.58 -21.20
C PRO A 530 -8.70 7.59 -20.68
N PHE A 531 -8.91 8.31 -19.58
CA PHE A 531 -10.13 8.22 -18.80
C PHE A 531 -10.53 9.55 -18.16
N LYS A 532 -11.78 9.62 -17.69
CA LYS A 532 -12.26 10.68 -16.80
C LYS A 532 -12.82 10.09 -15.52
N ILE A 533 -12.66 10.83 -14.43
CA ILE A 533 -13.34 10.55 -13.17
C ILE A 533 -14.71 11.24 -13.24
N VAL A 534 -15.77 10.55 -12.81
CA VAL A 534 -17.13 11.10 -12.76
C VAL A 534 -17.68 10.94 -11.35
N PHE A 535 -18.06 12.05 -10.72
CA PHE A 535 -18.94 12.04 -9.56
C PHE A 535 -20.38 12.08 -10.05
N GLU A 536 -21.15 11.02 -9.78
CA GLU A 536 -22.56 10.94 -10.14
C GLU A 536 -23.43 10.89 -8.88
N GLY A 537 -24.25 11.92 -8.71
CA GLY A 537 -25.25 12.03 -7.65
C GLY A 537 -26.63 11.65 -8.18
N GLN A 538 -27.28 10.68 -7.56
CA GLN A 538 -28.64 10.25 -7.89
C GLN A 538 -29.65 10.76 -6.86
N VAL A 539 -30.74 11.35 -7.34
CA VAL A 539 -31.88 11.79 -6.53
C VAL A 539 -32.60 10.60 -5.91
N GLY A 540 -32.80 10.66 -4.60
CA GLY A 540 -33.41 9.60 -3.80
C GLY A 540 -34.95 9.57 -3.85
N ALA A 541 -35.56 8.95 -2.84
CA ALA A 541 -36.99 8.68 -2.83
C ALA A 541 -37.89 9.93 -2.72
N ASN A 542 -37.34 11.08 -2.32
CA ASN A 542 -38.03 12.36 -2.18
C ASN A 542 -37.03 13.54 -2.13
N ASN A 543 -37.53 14.77 -2.01
CA ASN A 543 -36.78 16.02 -2.06
C ASN A 543 -36.25 16.53 -0.70
N LEU A 544 -36.03 15.64 0.27
CA LEU A 544 -35.61 15.98 1.64
C LEU A 544 -34.25 15.36 1.99
N GLY A 545 -33.31 15.37 1.06
CA GLY A 545 -31.93 14.99 1.32
C GLY A 545 -31.00 15.42 0.20
N ASP A 546 -29.89 16.06 0.56
CA ASP A 546 -28.91 16.58 -0.37
C ASP A 546 -27.63 15.72 -0.31
N ILE A 547 -26.94 15.59 -1.45
CA ILE A 547 -25.62 14.95 -1.54
C ILE A 547 -24.63 16.05 -1.88
N ALA A 548 -23.59 16.22 -1.05
CA ALA A 548 -22.52 17.18 -1.26
C ALA A 548 -21.15 16.50 -1.27
N ILE A 549 -20.23 17.06 -2.06
CA ILE A 549 -18.82 16.66 -2.18
C ILE A 549 -17.89 17.87 -2.04
N ASP A 550 -16.70 17.63 -1.47
CA ASP A 550 -15.73 18.66 -1.12
C ASP A 550 -14.29 18.10 -1.06
N ASP A 551 -13.27 18.98 -0.97
CA ASP A 551 -11.85 18.67 -0.73
C ASP A 551 -11.33 17.43 -1.51
N ILE A 552 -11.52 17.44 -2.84
CA ILE A 552 -11.06 16.39 -3.76
C ILE A 552 -9.54 16.49 -3.95
N SER A 553 -8.85 15.37 -3.77
CA SER A 553 -7.39 15.24 -3.94
C SER A 553 -7.03 13.87 -4.52
N ILE A 554 -5.91 13.80 -5.24
CA ILE A 554 -5.40 12.58 -5.88
C ILE A 554 -3.92 12.44 -5.53
N ILE A 555 -3.48 11.28 -5.05
CA ILE A 555 -2.07 11.01 -4.72
C ILE A 555 -1.58 9.75 -5.45
N GLN A 556 -0.27 9.63 -5.62
CA GLN A 556 0.36 8.41 -6.17
C GLN A 556 0.26 7.26 -5.15
N GLY A 557 -0.03 6.04 -5.62
CA GLY A 557 -0.05 4.82 -4.80
C GLY A 557 -1.44 4.17 -4.69
N ALA A 558 -1.45 2.89 -4.32
CA ALA A 558 -2.67 2.15 -4.01
C ALA A 558 -3.20 2.54 -2.61
N CYS A 559 -4.52 2.50 -2.43
CA CYS A 559 -5.14 2.69 -1.12
C CYS A 559 -6.49 1.95 -1.06
N PRO A 560 -6.89 1.39 0.09
CA PRO A 560 -8.17 0.68 0.18
C PRO A 560 -9.36 1.63 0.05
N SER A 561 -10.45 1.16 -0.53
CA SER A 561 -11.69 1.94 -0.64
C SER A 561 -12.29 2.26 0.74
N ALA A 562 -12.56 3.54 1.01
CA ALA A 562 -13.18 4.00 2.26
C ALA A 562 -14.45 4.84 1.97
N PRO A 563 -15.50 4.76 2.80
CA PRO A 563 -15.69 3.72 3.81
C PRO A 563 -15.85 2.34 3.15
N GLN A 564 -15.45 1.29 3.85
CA GLN A 564 -15.44 -0.11 3.40
C GLN A 564 -16.72 -0.57 2.68
N VAL A 565 -17.90 -0.09 3.13
CA VAL A 565 -19.21 -0.39 2.53
C VAL A 565 -19.40 0.16 1.10
N ALA A 566 -18.49 1.03 0.64
CA ALA A 566 -18.55 1.71 -0.65
C ALA A 566 -17.54 1.18 -1.68
N ALA A 567 -16.73 0.17 -1.34
CA ALA A 567 -15.77 -0.46 -2.24
C ALA A 567 -16.46 -1.05 -3.50
N GLY A 568 -15.96 -0.70 -4.69
CA GLY A 568 -16.44 -1.28 -5.95
C GLY A 568 -15.91 -2.68 -6.25
N GLN A 569 -14.84 -3.11 -5.57
CA GLN A 569 -14.26 -4.45 -5.65
C GLN A 569 -14.30 -5.16 -4.31
N ILE A 570 -14.37 -6.49 -4.35
CA ILE A 570 -14.42 -7.34 -3.16
C ILE A 570 -12.98 -7.73 -2.78
N GLY A 571 -12.48 -7.20 -1.67
CA GLY A 571 -11.16 -7.53 -1.13
C GLY A 571 -10.50 -6.41 -0.33
N ASP A 572 -10.86 -5.16 -0.59
CA ASP A 572 -10.32 -3.98 0.09
C ASP A 572 -10.52 -4.05 1.61
N CYS A 573 -9.47 -3.79 2.39
CA CYS A 573 -9.53 -3.76 3.85
C CYS A 573 -8.40 -2.95 4.49
N THR A 574 -8.77 -1.94 5.29
CA THR A 574 -7.87 -1.22 6.23
C THR A 574 -7.84 -1.84 7.62
N PHE A 575 -8.63 -2.89 7.86
CA PHE A 575 -8.91 -3.47 9.19
C PHE A 575 -9.45 -2.52 10.27
N GLU A 576 -9.61 -1.21 10.04
CA GLU A 576 -10.00 -0.22 11.07
C GLU A 576 -11.39 -0.46 11.70
N VAL A 577 -12.33 -1.06 10.96
CA VAL A 577 -13.69 -1.33 11.45
C VAL A 577 -13.88 -2.80 11.83
N ASP A 578 -13.70 -3.70 10.86
CA ASP A 578 -13.75 -5.16 11.01
C ASP A 578 -12.77 -5.83 10.02
N GLU A 579 -12.80 -7.16 9.91
CA GLU A 579 -11.93 -7.92 9.00
C GLU A 579 -12.36 -7.87 7.51
N CYS A 580 -13.35 -7.03 7.14
CA CYS A 580 -13.84 -6.85 5.77
C CYS A 580 -14.31 -8.13 5.05
N GLY A 581 -14.70 -9.14 5.83
CA GLY A 581 -15.06 -10.46 5.32
C GLY A 581 -13.87 -11.37 5.01
N TRP A 582 -12.62 -10.92 5.22
CA TRP A 582 -11.48 -11.83 5.35
C TRP A 582 -11.66 -12.68 6.61
N ALA A 583 -11.31 -13.96 6.55
CA ALA A 583 -11.50 -14.89 7.65
C ALA A 583 -10.42 -15.97 7.69
N SER A 584 -10.03 -16.40 8.90
CA SER A 584 -9.33 -17.68 9.06
C SER A 584 -10.31 -18.85 8.93
N PRO A 585 -9.88 -19.99 8.34
CA PRO A 585 -10.74 -21.14 8.07
C PRO A 585 -11.21 -21.83 9.35
N GLY A 586 -12.31 -22.59 9.28
CA GLY A 586 -12.87 -23.24 10.45
C GLY A 586 -11.97 -24.37 11.00
N PRO A 587 -11.84 -24.57 12.33
CA PRO A 587 -11.06 -25.67 12.94
C PRO A 587 -11.49 -27.11 12.58
N ARG A 588 -12.51 -27.27 11.72
CA ARG A 588 -12.94 -28.55 11.13
C ARG A 588 -12.32 -28.81 9.75
N GLU A 589 -11.95 -27.75 9.04
CA GLU A 589 -11.34 -27.79 7.71
C GLU A 589 -9.87 -28.20 7.79
N ARG A 590 -9.19 -27.84 8.89
CA ARG A 590 -7.78 -28.18 9.18
C ARG A 590 -6.83 -27.73 8.07
N LEU A 591 -7.08 -26.52 7.58
CA LEU A 591 -6.24 -25.89 6.57
C LEU A 591 -4.98 -25.30 7.22
N ASP A 592 -4.99 -24.99 8.51
CA ASP A 592 -3.90 -24.38 9.28
C ASP A 592 -3.86 -24.83 10.76
N GLU A 593 -2.86 -24.33 11.51
CA GLU A 593 -2.61 -24.65 12.92
C GLU A 593 -2.88 -23.48 13.89
N MET A 594 -2.96 -22.24 13.38
CA MET A 594 -3.35 -21.04 14.14
C MET A 594 -4.07 -20.02 13.26
N ASP A 595 -4.80 -19.09 13.86
CA ASP A 595 -5.52 -18.03 13.15
C ASP A 595 -4.66 -16.75 13.01
N TRP A 596 -4.96 -15.92 11.99
CA TRP A 596 -4.53 -14.51 11.99
C TRP A 596 -5.43 -13.70 12.94
N VAL A 597 -4.87 -12.71 13.64
CA VAL A 597 -5.59 -11.96 14.68
C VAL A 597 -5.54 -10.46 14.41
N ARG A 598 -6.72 -9.83 14.31
CA ARG A 598 -6.88 -8.37 14.29
C ARG A 598 -6.46 -7.78 15.64
N THR A 599 -5.51 -6.85 15.65
CA THR A 599 -5.01 -6.20 16.87
C THR A 599 -4.94 -4.69 16.70
N VAL A 600 -5.10 -3.96 17.81
CA VAL A 600 -4.71 -2.54 17.89
C VAL A 600 -3.18 -2.44 18.01
N ALA A 601 -2.58 -1.41 17.43
CA ALA A 601 -1.13 -1.22 17.45
C ALA A 601 -0.54 -1.10 18.88
N ALA A 602 -1.22 -0.39 19.79
CA ALA A 602 -0.77 -0.16 21.17
C ALA A 602 -0.63 -1.44 22.04
N ASP A 603 -1.35 -2.52 21.71
CA ASP A 603 -1.28 -3.79 22.47
C ASP A 603 -0.12 -4.69 22.01
N ASN A 604 0.57 -4.33 20.92
CA ASN A 604 1.66 -5.09 20.32
C ASN A 604 3.03 -4.40 20.54
N ARG A 605 4.13 -5.15 20.38
CA ARG A 605 5.50 -4.61 20.47
C ARG A 605 6.03 -4.10 19.12
N ALA A 606 5.57 -4.68 18.01
CA ALA A 606 5.83 -4.19 16.65
C ALA A 606 4.84 -4.85 15.65
N PRO A 607 4.39 -4.14 14.59
CA PRO A 607 4.64 -2.72 14.33
C PRO A 607 4.01 -1.81 15.40
N ALA A 608 4.74 -0.77 15.79
CA ALA A 608 4.35 0.12 16.89
C ALA A 608 3.31 1.18 16.48
N ARG A 609 3.08 1.32 15.17
CA ARG A 609 1.98 2.08 14.59
C ARG A 609 1.27 1.23 13.53
N ASP A 610 -0.04 1.42 13.38
CA ASP A 610 -0.80 0.93 12.22
C ASP A 610 -0.27 1.57 10.90
N HIS A 611 -0.70 1.08 9.74
CA HIS A 611 -0.36 1.73 8.46
C HIS A 611 -1.40 2.79 8.07
N THR A 612 -2.69 2.44 8.07
CA THR A 612 -3.79 3.27 7.51
C THR A 612 -3.84 4.69 8.08
N LEU A 613 -3.70 4.84 9.39
CA LEU A 613 -3.75 6.11 10.13
C LEU A 613 -2.35 6.59 10.53
N GLY A 614 -1.39 5.66 10.61
CA GLY A 614 -0.06 5.82 11.19
C GLY A 614 -0.12 6.22 12.67
N THR A 615 -0.91 5.51 13.49
CA THR A 615 -1.12 5.82 14.92
C THR A 615 -0.86 4.61 15.82
N VAL A 616 -0.95 4.79 17.15
CA VAL A 616 -0.98 3.65 18.09
C VAL A 616 -2.39 3.08 18.30
N GLN A 617 -3.42 3.64 17.67
CA GLN A 617 -4.83 3.34 17.93
C GLN A 617 -5.56 2.65 16.78
N GLY A 618 -4.98 2.64 15.58
CA GLY A 618 -5.50 1.87 14.45
C GLY A 618 -5.20 0.37 14.57
N PHE A 619 -5.71 -0.38 13.59
CA PHE A 619 -5.83 -1.83 13.63
C PHE A 619 -5.20 -2.49 12.41
N TYR A 620 -4.54 -3.63 12.63
CA TYR A 620 -3.98 -4.46 11.57
C TYR A 620 -4.10 -5.94 11.91
N MET A 621 -3.89 -6.82 10.92
CA MET A 621 -3.82 -8.27 11.15
C MET A 621 -2.40 -8.67 11.54
N THR A 622 -2.24 -9.36 12.66
CA THR A 622 -0.94 -9.93 13.08
C THR A 622 -0.99 -11.43 13.18
N LEU A 623 0.14 -12.09 12.92
CA LEU A 623 0.30 -13.50 13.22
C LEU A 623 0.66 -13.62 14.72
N PRO A 624 -0.19 -14.22 15.57
CA PRO A 624 0.04 -14.26 17.01
C PRO A 624 1.19 -15.21 17.38
N ARG A 625 1.84 -14.96 18.52
CA ARG A 625 2.84 -15.89 19.09
C ARG A 625 2.28 -16.67 20.29
N GLY A 626 1.84 -17.90 20.05
CA GLY A 626 1.36 -18.84 21.07
C GLY A 626 2.48 -19.42 21.93
N THR A 627 2.11 -19.95 23.11
CA THR A 627 3.05 -20.59 24.05
C THR A 627 3.54 -21.97 23.62
N VAL A 628 2.91 -22.58 22.61
CA VAL A 628 3.26 -23.90 22.06
C VAL A 628 3.18 -23.85 20.53
N GLN A 629 4.10 -23.10 19.91
CA GLN A 629 4.30 -23.07 18.45
C GLN A 629 5.57 -23.82 18.05
N ARG A 630 5.57 -24.32 16.81
CA ARG A 630 6.65 -25.06 16.14
C ARG A 630 6.97 -24.38 14.81
N GLY A 631 8.18 -24.60 14.31
CA GLY A 631 8.52 -24.16 12.95
C GLY A 631 7.77 -24.99 11.92
N GLY A 632 7.10 -24.32 10.99
CA GLY A 632 6.18 -24.91 10.01
C GLY A 632 4.69 -24.81 10.38
N ASP A 633 4.33 -24.41 11.61
CA ASP A 633 2.94 -24.12 11.94
C ASP A 633 2.49 -22.85 11.15
N ARG A 634 1.35 -22.91 10.47
CA ARG A 634 0.82 -21.81 9.63
C ARG A 634 -0.55 -21.27 10.07
N ALA A 635 -0.92 -20.15 9.47
CA ALA A 635 -2.25 -19.51 9.52
C ALA A 635 -2.68 -19.04 8.13
N TRP A 636 -3.95 -19.24 7.79
CA TRP A 636 -4.56 -18.68 6.57
C TRP A 636 -5.46 -17.50 6.92
N LEU A 637 -5.40 -16.45 6.11
CA LEU A 637 -6.38 -15.38 6.05
C LEU A 637 -6.96 -15.37 4.64
N VAL A 638 -8.22 -15.81 4.51
CA VAL A 638 -8.89 -16.11 3.24
C VAL A 638 -9.84 -14.97 2.88
N SER A 639 -9.81 -14.50 1.64
CA SER A 639 -10.70 -13.45 1.14
C SER A 639 -12.14 -13.93 0.99
N PRO A 640 -13.13 -13.02 0.92
CA PRO A 640 -14.39 -13.33 0.27
C PRO A 640 -14.17 -13.75 -1.19
N THR A 641 -15.13 -14.46 -1.78
CA THR A 641 -15.02 -14.93 -3.18
C THR A 641 -14.98 -13.76 -4.17
N MET A 642 -13.85 -13.63 -4.87
CA MET A 642 -13.67 -12.70 -5.98
C MET A 642 -14.24 -13.30 -7.26
N LYS A 643 -14.73 -12.44 -8.16
CA LYS A 643 -15.29 -12.87 -9.44
C LYS A 643 -14.21 -13.05 -10.50
N GLY A 644 -14.34 -14.12 -11.28
CA GLY A 644 -13.44 -14.40 -12.39
C GLY A 644 -13.50 -13.32 -13.47
N SER A 645 -12.34 -13.02 -14.07
CA SER A 645 -12.15 -12.00 -15.11
C SER A 645 -11.05 -12.40 -16.08
N GLY A 646 -11.24 -12.11 -17.37
CA GLY A 646 -10.17 -12.16 -18.37
C GLY A 646 -9.22 -10.96 -18.26
N ASP A 647 -9.76 -9.79 -17.93
CA ASP A 647 -8.99 -8.58 -17.64
C ASP A 647 -8.18 -8.78 -16.34
N PRO A 648 -6.88 -8.46 -16.33
CA PRO A 648 -6.04 -8.64 -15.15
C PRO A 648 -6.37 -7.62 -14.05
N MET A 649 -6.16 -8.05 -12.81
CA MET A 649 -6.32 -7.27 -11.60
C MET A 649 -5.02 -7.31 -10.77
N CYS A 650 -4.93 -6.41 -9.81
CA CYS A 650 -3.79 -6.21 -8.95
C CYS A 650 -4.22 -6.23 -7.50
N LEU A 651 -3.61 -7.14 -6.75
CA LEU A 651 -3.63 -7.14 -5.29
C LEU A 651 -2.45 -6.28 -4.82
N ALA A 652 -2.73 -5.21 -4.08
CA ALA A 652 -1.75 -4.49 -3.28
C ALA A 652 -2.06 -4.68 -1.79
N PHE A 653 -1.02 -4.65 -0.95
CA PHE A 653 -1.13 -4.81 0.49
C PHE A 653 0.12 -4.27 1.17
N TRP A 654 0.00 -3.86 2.42
CA TRP A 654 1.15 -3.53 3.26
C TRP A 654 1.47 -4.71 4.18
N TYR A 655 2.76 -5.02 4.31
CA TYR A 655 3.23 -6.10 5.16
C TYR A 655 4.35 -5.66 6.09
N PHE A 656 4.42 -6.30 7.25
CA PHE A 656 5.48 -6.13 8.23
C PHE A 656 6.14 -7.49 8.47
N MET A 657 7.47 -7.58 8.40
CA MET A 657 8.23 -8.81 8.63
C MET A 657 9.56 -8.46 9.31
N TYR A 658 9.53 -8.25 10.62
CA TYR A 658 10.68 -7.75 11.38
C TYR A 658 11.18 -8.76 12.41
N GLU A 659 12.47 -9.09 12.36
CA GLU A 659 13.15 -9.86 13.41
C GLU A 659 14.22 -8.97 14.09
N PRO A 660 14.00 -8.48 15.33
CA PRO A 660 14.85 -7.48 15.97
C PRO A 660 16.21 -8.00 16.45
N PHE A 661 16.37 -9.33 16.54
CA PHE A 661 17.61 -9.98 16.90
C PHE A 661 17.78 -11.22 16.01
N ILE A 662 18.75 -11.15 15.11
CA ILE A 662 19.17 -12.26 14.26
C ILE A 662 20.44 -12.85 14.89
N ASP A 663 20.42 -14.14 15.21
CA ASP A 663 21.57 -14.83 15.83
C ASP A 663 22.57 -15.34 14.77
N PRO A 664 23.80 -15.77 15.16
CA PRO A 664 24.82 -16.21 14.21
C PRO A 664 24.47 -17.45 13.35
N SER A 665 23.33 -18.11 13.60
CA SER A 665 22.78 -19.18 12.76
C SER A 665 21.78 -18.71 11.70
N GLY A 666 21.49 -17.40 11.63
CA GLY A 666 20.65 -16.77 10.61
C GLY A 666 19.28 -16.32 11.13
N PRO A 667 18.48 -15.63 10.28
CA PRO A 667 17.13 -15.23 10.64
C PRO A 667 16.21 -16.46 10.68
N SER A 668 15.21 -16.43 11.57
CA SER A 668 14.35 -17.57 11.87
C SER A 668 12.86 -17.25 11.86
N LEU A 669 12.49 -16.01 11.50
CA LEU A 669 11.12 -15.49 11.55
C LEU A 669 10.06 -16.42 10.92
N GLY A 670 10.26 -16.89 9.68
CA GLY A 670 9.21 -17.59 8.94
C GLY A 670 9.00 -17.07 7.53
N SER A 671 7.79 -17.21 6.99
CA SER A 671 7.43 -16.75 5.65
C SER A 671 6.01 -16.22 5.56
N LEU A 672 5.83 -15.29 4.62
CA LEU A 672 4.53 -14.82 4.15
C LEU A 672 4.38 -15.23 2.69
N LEU A 673 3.25 -15.84 2.36
CA LEU A 673 2.91 -16.36 1.04
C LEU A 673 1.51 -15.88 0.67
N VAL A 674 1.34 -15.39 -0.56
CA VAL A 674 0.04 -15.11 -1.15
C VAL A 674 -0.22 -16.15 -2.24
N HIS A 675 -1.39 -16.77 -2.21
CA HIS A 675 -1.82 -17.71 -3.23
C HIS A 675 -3.30 -17.49 -3.58
N GLU A 676 -3.64 -17.63 -4.86
CA GLU A 676 -5.03 -17.80 -5.27
C GLU A 676 -5.45 -19.27 -5.11
N ARG A 677 -6.76 -19.48 -4.94
CA ARG A 677 -7.36 -20.80 -4.83
C ARG A 677 -8.72 -20.82 -5.53
N TYR A 678 -8.93 -21.78 -6.42
CA TYR A 678 -10.11 -21.89 -7.28
C TYR A 678 -10.46 -23.35 -7.59
N GLU A 679 -11.64 -23.58 -8.17
CA GLU A 679 -12.12 -24.90 -8.61
C GLU A 679 -11.92 -25.07 -10.12
N SER A 680 -11.33 -26.20 -10.54
CA SER A 680 -11.01 -26.48 -11.94
C SER A 680 -12.25 -26.81 -12.79
N ALA A 681 -12.09 -27.19 -14.07
CA ALA A 681 -13.22 -27.67 -14.87
C ALA A 681 -13.71 -29.07 -14.43
N GLU A 682 -12.84 -29.81 -13.75
CA GLU A 682 -12.99 -31.19 -13.28
C GLU A 682 -13.56 -31.27 -11.86
N GLY A 683 -13.60 -30.14 -11.13
CA GLY A 683 -13.96 -30.08 -9.71
C GLY A 683 -12.77 -30.24 -8.75
N ASP A 684 -11.53 -30.23 -9.25
CA ASP A 684 -10.33 -30.26 -8.41
C ASP A 684 -10.02 -28.85 -7.88
N ILE A 685 -9.64 -28.76 -6.60
CA ILE A 685 -9.26 -27.48 -5.97
C ILE A 685 -7.80 -27.19 -6.28
N VAL A 686 -7.56 -26.17 -7.11
CA VAL A 686 -6.24 -25.70 -7.50
C VAL A 686 -5.80 -24.56 -6.58
N THR A 687 -4.54 -24.59 -6.16
CA THR A 687 -3.87 -23.48 -5.47
C THR A 687 -2.66 -23.07 -6.30
N ARG A 688 -2.59 -21.78 -6.69
CA ARG A 688 -1.46 -21.20 -7.44
C ARG A 688 -0.77 -20.14 -6.57
N PRO A 689 0.55 -20.24 -6.30
CA PRO A 689 1.28 -19.18 -5.61
C PRO A 689 1.36 -17.93 -6.50
N LEU A 690 1.34 -16.76 -5.88
CA LEU A 690 1.41 -15.47 -6.54
C LEU A 690 2.64 -14.68 -6.05
N TRP A 691 2.84 -14.65 -4.74
CA TRP A 691 3.88 -13.84 -4.08
C TRP A 691 4.40 -14.57 -2.85
N SER A 692 5.71 -14.51 -2.55
CA SER A 692 6.24 -15.05 -1.29
C SER A 692 7.55 -14.40 -0.85
N LEU A 693 7.63 -14.01 0.42
CA LEU A 693 8.86 -13.59 1.09
C LEU A 693 9.16 -14.46 2.32
N LYS A 694 10.45 -14.63 2.60
CA LYS A 694 10.97 -15.39 3.74
C LYS A 694 11.85 -14.53 4.62
N ASN A 695 11.71 -14.70 5.92
CA ASN A 695 12.49 -14.10 6.99
C ASN A 695 12.43 -12.56 7.03
N HIS A 696 13.30 -11.92 7.83
CA HIS A 696 13.35 -10.48 8.05
C HIS A 696 13.38 -9.67 6.73
N GLN A 697 12.46 -8.72 6.56
CA GLN A 697 12.40 -7.79 5.43
C GLN A 697 12.78 -6.35 5.80
N GLY A 698 12.52 -5.93 7.04
CA GLY A 698 12.89 -4.61 7.57
C GLY A 698 12.15 -4.29 8.88
N PRO A 699 12.46 -3.14 9.54
CA PRO A 699 11.77 -2.66 10.74
C PRO A 699 10.55 -1.77 10.45
N ASN A 700 10.19 -1.59 9.18
CA ASN A 700 9.12 -0.70 8.70
C ASN A 700 8.01 -1.52 8.01
N TRP A 701 6.85 -0.90 7.82
CA TRP A 701 5.86 -1.37 6.84
C TRP A 701 6.45 -1.33 5.42
N MET A 702 6.11 -2.33 4.61
CA MET A 702 6.63 -2.51 3.25
C MET A 702 5.49 -2.80 2.27
N TYR A 703 5.54 -2.21 1.08
CA TYR A 703 4.57 -2.42 0.01
C TYR A 703 4.74 -3.78 -0.67
N GLY A 704 3.66 -4.55 -0.77
CA GLY A 704 3.55 -5.81 -1.50
C GLY A 704 2.51 -5.69 -2.63
N GLN A 705 2.82 -6.29 -3.79
CA GLN A 705 1.95 -6.28 -4.96
C GLN A 705 2.03 -7.59 -5.72
N ALA A 706 0.89 -8.10 -6.19
CA ALA A 706 0.78 -9.33 -6.97
C ALA A 706 -0.33 -9.25 -8.04
N LYS A 707 -0.05 -9.80 -9.22
CA LYS A 707 -1.04 -9.93 -10.31
C LYS A 707 -2.07 -11.02 -9.98
N LEU A 708 -3.35 -10.70 -10.20
CA LEU A 708 -4.49 -11.61 -10.18
C LEU A 708 -5.04 -11.72 -11.60
N GLN A 709 -5.07 -12.93 -12.18
CA GLN A 709 -5.70 -13.14 -13.48
C GLN A 709 -6.22 -14.58 -13.58
N ASN A 710 -7.55 -14.73 -13.49
CA ASN A 710 -8.24 -16.01 -13.50
C ASN A 710 -9.70 -15.79 -13.95
N GLU A 711 -10.15 -16.53 -14.98
CA GLU A 711 -11.52 -16.40 -15.52
C GLU A 711 -12.60 -17.05 -14.63
N ARG A 712 -12.19 -17.82 -13.60
CA ARG A 712 -13.08 -18.52 -12.67
C ARG A 712 -13.19 -17.75 -11.36
N ASP A 713 -14.30 -17.91 -10.65
CA ASP A 713 -14.41 -17.42 -9.27
C ASP A 713 -13.32 -18.03 -8.38
N PHE A 714 -12.66 -17.18 -7.57
CA PHE A 714 -11.50 -17.56 -6.77
C PHE A 714 -11.50 -16.88 -5.40
N VAL A 715 -10.62 -17.33 -4.51
CA VAL A 715 -10.26 -16.60 -3.28
C VAL A 715 -8.76 -16.34 -3.26
N VAL A 716 -8.36 -15.21 -2.68
CA VAL A 716 -6.98 -14.92 -2.31
C VAL A 716 -6.76 -15.41 -0.88
N VAL A 717 -5.58 -15.97 -0.60
CA VAL A 717 -5.19 -16.41 0.74
C VAL A 717 -3.82 -15.85 1.07
N PHE A 718 -3.71 -15.21 2.23
CA PHE A 718 -2.43 -14.93 2.88
C PHE A 718 -2.09 -16.07 3.84
N GLU A 719 -1.11 -16.89 3.49
CA GLU A 719 -0.50 -17.89 4.37
C GLU A 719 0.68 -17.25 5.12
N GLY A 720 0.54 -17.10 6.44
CA GLY A 720 1.63 -16.75 7.35
C GLY A 720 2.14 -18.01 8.05
N MET A 721 3.45 -18.26 8.03
CA MET A 721 4.06 -19.47 8.61
C MET A 721 5.25 -19.09 9.49
N TRP A 722 5.30 -19.60 10.71
CA TRP A 722 6.46 -19.38 11.59
C TRP A 722 7.64 -20.27 11.22
N GLY A 723 8.84 -19.70 11.24
CA GLY A 723 10.09 -20.46 11.23
C GLY A 723 10.37 -21.09 12.59
N SER A 724 11.60 -21.55 12.84
CA SER A 724 11.88 -22.27 14.09
C SER A 724 11.59 -21.42 15.34
N SER A 725 11.23 -22.09 16.45
CA SER A 725 10.66 -21.47 17.66
C SER A 725 11.61 -20.51 18.42
N ARG A 726 12.76 -20.16 17.83
CA ARG A 726 13.75 -19.19 18.33
C ARG A 726 13.40 -17.75 18.00
N ALA A 727 12.70 -17.51 16.88
CA ALA A 727 12.41 -16.17 16.40
C ALA A 727 11.73 -15.30 17.48
N ASN A 728 12.18 -14.04 17.64
CA ASN A 728 11.50 -13.05 18.48
C ASN A 728 11.01 -11.86 17.63
N GLY A 729 10.68 -12.16 16.37
CA GLY A 729 10.13 -11.20 15.41
C GLY A 729 8.61 -11.23 15.28
N PHE A 730 8.13 -10.47 14.31
CA PHE A 730 6.73 -10.09 14.13
C PHE A 730 6.36 -10.19 12.65
N MET A 731 5.13 -10.63 12.39
CA MET A 731 4.52 -10.58 11.06
C MET A 731 3.14 -9.91 11.14
N ALA A 732 2.87 -8.98 10.23
CA ALA A 732 1.59 -8.29 10.13
C ALA A 732 1.23 -7.96 8.67
N LEU A 733 -0.06 -7.72 8.45
CA LEU A 733 -0.69 -7.31 7.18
C LEU A 733 -1.64 -6.15 7.45
N ASP A 734 -1.67 -5.18 6.55
CA ASP A 734 -2.51 -4.00 6.61
C ASP A 734 -2.85 -3.49 5.18
N ASP A 735 -3.79 -2.55 5.08
CA ASP A 735 -4.15 -1.81 3.85
C ASP A 735 -4.23 -2.67 2.56
N ILE A 736 -5.04 -3.73 2.58
CA ILE A 736 -5.28 -4.57 1.40
C ILE A 736 -6.16 -3.82 0.40
N THR A 737 -5.77 -3.83 -0.88
CA THR A 737 -6.44 -3.12 -1.99
C THR A 737 -6.51 -4.00 -3.24
N VAL A 738 -7.63 -4.00 -3.96
CA VAL A 738 -7.78 -4.70 -5.26
C VAL A 738 -8.23 -3.72 -6.36
N PHE A 739 -7.40 -3.54 -7.38
CA PHE A 739 -7.67 -2.66 -8.53
C PHE A 739 -7.49 -3.39 -9.88
N ARG A 740 -7.98 -2.83 -10.98
CA ARG A 740 -7.74 -3.37 -12.34
C ARG A 740 -6.34 -2.98 -12.82
N GLY A 741 -5.61 -3.89 -13.48
CA GLY A 741 -4.29 -3.59 -14.03
C GLY A 741 -3.45 -4.84 -14.30
N ASP A 742 -2.43 -4.69 -15.15
CA ASP A 742 -1.42 -5.74 -15.39
C ASP A 742 -0.09 -5.37 -14.70
N CYS A 743 -0.11 -5.40 -13.37
CA CYS A 743 1.02 -5.05 -12.51
C CYS A 743 2.10 -6.13 -12.46
N THR A 744 3.34 -5.69 -12.17
CA THR A 744 4.44 -6.58 -11.81
C THR A 744 4.41 -6.92 -10.31
N THR A 745 5.11 -8.00 -9.95
CA THR A 745 5.22 -8.45 -8.54
C THR A 745 6.18 -7.56 -7.77
N MET A 746 5.70 -6.88 -6.73
CA MET A 746 6.52 -6.04 -5.85
C MET A 746 6.62 -6.60 -4.42
N PRO A 747 7.81 -6.57 -3.79
CA PRO A 747 9.12 -6.35 -4.41
C PRO A 747 9.47 -7.52 -5.35
N ARG A 748 10.33 -7.33 -6.35
CA ARG A 748 10.65 -8.37 -7.37
C ARG A 748 11.13 -9.71 -6.78
N LYS A 749 11.82 -9.68 -5.64
CA LYS A 749 12.23 -10.86 -4.84
C LYS A 749 11.06 -11.70 -4.28
N GLY A 750 9.84 -11.14 -4.28
CA GLY A 750 8.60 -11.79 -3.90
C GLY A 750 7.98 -12.63 -5.02
N SER A 751 8.51 -12.59 -6.24
CA SER A 751 8.04 -13.44 -7.35
C SER A 751 8.12 -14.93 -7.02
N THR A 752 7.14 -15.68 -7.53
CA THR A 752 7.01 -17.13 -7.33
C THR A 752 6.84 -17.86 -8.64
N SER A 753 7.24 -19.13 -8.67
CA SER A 753 7.02 -20.06 -9.77
C SER A 753 6.27 -21.28 -9.27
N GLY A 754 5.50 -21.94 -10.16
CA GLY A 754 4.83 -23.21 -9.84
C GLY A 754 5.80 -24.34 -9.44
N GLY A 755 7.08 -24.23 -9.78
CA GLY A 755 8.14 -25.17 -9.35
C GLY A 755 8.80 -24.86 -8.00
N ASP A 756 8.51 -23.72 -7.37
CA ASP A 756 9.13 -23.34 -6.10
C ASP A 756 8.78 -24.34 -4.99
N CYS A 757 9.78 -24.79 -4.23
CA CYS A 757 9.54 -25.68 -3.09
C CYS A 757 10.62 -25.65 -2.02
N SER A 758 10.21 -25.39 -0.78
CA SER A 758 11.06 -25.53 0.41
C SER A 758 10.51 -26.56 1.39
N PHE A 759 9.87 -27.61 0.85
CA PHE A 759 9.42 -28.87 1.46
C PHE A 759 8.85 -28.89 2.90
N GLN A 760 8.48 -27.73 3.46
CA GLN A 760 8.21 -27.53 4.89
C GLN A 760 7.01 -28.33 5.40
N HIS A 761 6.03 -28.57 4.52
CA HIS A 761 4.82 -29.35 4.81
C HIS A 761 4.50 -30.38 3.71
N ASN A 762 4.70 -30.05 2.43
CA ASN A 762 4.36 -30.91 1.29
C ASN A 762 5.47 -30.91 0.23
N THR A 763 5.30 -31.63 -0.87
CA THR A 763 6.30 -31.68 -1.98
C THR A 763 6.09 -30.62 -3.04
N CYS A 764 5.22 -29.62 -2.84
CA CYS A 764 4.89 -28.54 -3.78
C CYS A 764 4.62 -29.07 -5.21
N GLN A 765 3.77 -30.10 -5.29
CA GLN A 765 3.46 -30.86 -6.51
C GLN A 765 4.63 -31.64 -7.17
N TRP A 766 5.87 -31.58 -6.66
CA TRP A 766 6.95 -32.45 -7.11
C TRP A 766 6.62 -33.92 -6.80
N LYS A 767 6.84 -34.80 -7.78
CA LYS A 767 6.45 -36.23 -7.75
C LYS A 767 7.70 -37.11 -7.87
N ASN A 768 7.84 -38.08 -6.95
CA ASN A 768 8.84 -39.14 -7.10
C ASN A 768 8.36 -40.12 -8.19
N ILE A 769 9.08 -40.18 -9.31
CA ILE A 769 8.80 -41.07 -10.45
C ILE A 769 9.76 -42.28 -10.51
N THR A 770 10.57 -42.48 -9.46
CA THR A 770 11.46 -43.65 -9.30
C THR A 770 10.68 -44.96 -9.42
N SER A 771 11.18 -45.88 -10.25
CA SER A 771 10.53 -47.15 -10.59
C SER A 771 10.86 -48.32 -9.64
N ASP A 772 11.88 -48.18 -8.80
CA ASP A 772 12.21 -49.11 -7.72
C ASP A 772 11.34 -48.83 -6.48
N SER A 773 10.88 -49.88 -5.79
CA SER A 773 10.05 -49.77 -4.58
C SER A 773 10.84 -49.49 -3.31
N ASP A 774 12.09 -49.92 -3.26
CA ASP A 774 12.86 -50.02 -2.02
C ASP A 774 13.61 -48.72 -1.73
N PHE A 775 13.87 -47.92 -2.76
CA PHE A 775 14.56 -46.63 -2.69
C PHE A 775 13.72 -45.56 -3.40
N ARG A 776 13.46 -44.45 -2.70
CA ARG A 776 12.64 -43.33 -3.21
C ARG A 776 13.12 -41.99 -2.66
N TRP A 777 12.83 -40.92 -3.38
CA TRP A 777 12.80 -39.58 -2.77
C TRP A 777 11.71 -39.52 -1.70
N THR A 778 12.01 -38.86 -0.59
CA THR A 778 11.13 -38.66 0.57
C THR A 778 11.41 -37.31 1.23
N THR A 779 10.41 -36.73 1.89
CA THR A 779 10.64 -35.59 2.79
C THR A 779 11.28 -36.07 4.11
N ALA A 780 12.01 -35.17 4.75
CA ALA A 780 12.63 -35.41 6.04
C ALA A 780 11.59 -35.56 7.16
N SER A 781 11.82 -36.49 8.09
CA SER A 781 10.96 -36.74 9.23
C SER A 781 11.76 -36.78 10.53
N ILE A 782 11.10 -36.53 11.67
CA ILE A 782 11.74 -36.56 13.00
C ILE A 782 12.39 -37.93 13.28
N SER A 783 11.80 -39.02 12.75
CA SER A 783 12.27 -40.40 12.89
C SER A 783 13.24 -40.88 11.81
N ARG A 784 13.25 -40.26 10.62
CA ARG A 784 14.09 -40.66 9.47
C ARG A 784 14.54 -39.41 8.69
N ARG A 785 15.84 -39.10 8.81
CA ARG A 785 16.54 -38.00 8.14
C ARG A 785 18.06 -38.28 8.13
N PRO A 786 18.85 -37.79 7.16
CA PRO A 786 20.30 -37.99 7.13
C PRO A 786 21.00 -37.27 8.29
N ALA A 787 21.82 -37.99 9.08
CA ALA A 787 22.82 -37.45 10.03
C ALA A 787 22.36 -36.36 11.05
N ASN A 788 21.05 -36.14 11.24
CA ASN A 788 20.48 -34.94 11.90
C ASN A 788 20.85 -33.61 11.22
N LEU A 789 20.98 -33.60 9.89
CA LEU A 789 20.96 -32.39 9.07
C LEU A 789 19.65 -31.63 9.36
N PRO A 790 19.71 -30.35 9.79
CA PRO A 790 18.52 -29.50 9.89
C PRO A 790 18.07 -29.04 8.50
N ASP A 791 16.80 -28.63 8.39
CA ASP A 791 16.28 -27.90 7.23
C ASP A 791 17.06 -26.60 6.99
N HIS A 792 17.15 -26.19 5.72
CA HIS A 792 17.87 -24.97 5.33
C HIS A 792 17.02 -23.71 5.55
N THR A 793 15.71 -23.81 5.30
CA THR A 793 14.77 -22.68 5.30
C THR A 793 14.68 -21.99 6.66
N PHE A 794 14.54 -22.77 7.73
CA PHE A 794 14.24 -22.28 9.09
C PHE A 794 15.07 -22.93 10.20
N GLY A 795 16.02 -23.82 9.86
CA GLY A 795 16.83 -24.58 10.83
C GLY A 795 16.07 -25.71 11.53
N GLY A 796 14.98 -26.20 10.92
CA GLY A 796 14.04 -27.16 11.48
C GLY A 796 14.54 -28.61 11.57
N PRO A 797 13.86 -29.46 12.34
CA PRO A 797 14.14 -30.91 12.41
C PRO A 797 13.62 -31.70 11.19
N ILE A 798 12.84 -31.04 10.34
CA ILE A 798 12.16 -31.47 9.12
C ILE A 798 12.07 -30.22 8.22
N GLY A 799 11.82 -30.41 6.92
CA GLY A 799 11.57 -29.29 5.99
C GLY A 799 12.21 -29.42 4.61
N TYR A 800 12.95 -30.49 4.35
CA TYR A 800 13.67 -30.74 3.08
C TYR A 800 13.32 -32.10 2.46
N ALA A 801 13.65 -32.31 1.18
CA ALA A 801 13.58 -33.61 0.51
C ALA A 801 14.95 -34.29 0.45
N TYR A 802 14.99 -35.63 0.46
CA TYR A 802 16.23 -36.38 0.32
C TYR A 802 16.01 -37.80 -0.20
N PHE A 803 17.10 -38.48 -0.55
CA PHE A 803 17.15 -39.94 -0.72
C PHE A 803 18.37 -40.53 -0.02
N ASP A 804 18.27 -41.76 0.48
CA ASP A 804 19.38 -42.52 1.07
C ASP A 804 19.41 -43.97 0.54
N VAL A 805 20.51 -44.34 -0.12
CA VAL A 805 20.73 -45.70 -0.66
C VAL A 805 21.87 -46.38 0.11
N PHE A 806 21.58 -47.54 0.70
CA PHE A 806 22.54 -48.39 1.42
C PHE A 806 22.55 -49.81 0.83
N ASN A 807 22.87 -49.94 -0.46
CA ASN A 807 22.83 -51.20 -1.18
C ASN A 807 24.11 -52.02 -0.99
N GLN A 808 24.03 -53.04 -0.13
CA GLN A 808 25.13 -53.98 0.13
C GLN A 808 25.58 -54.77 -1.12
N ASN A 809 24.76 -54.81 -2.18
CA ASN A 809 25.08 -55.49 -3.44
C ASN A 809 25.88 -54.60 -4.43
N ALA A 810 26.37 -53.44 -4.00
CA ALA A 810 27.24 -52.49 -4.72
C ALA A 810 26.72 -51.91 -6.05
N ARG A 811 25.54 -52.31 -6.55
CA ARG A 811 24.90 -51.67 -7.70
C ARG A 811 24.33 -50.30 -7.30
N PRO A 812 24.67 -49.21 -8.01
CA PRO A 812 24.01 -47.94 -7.81
C PRO A 812 22.54 -48.02 -8.23
N GLN A 813 21.67 -47.39 -7.44
CA GLN A 813 20.27 -47.15 -7.77
C GLN A 813 20.12 -45.72 -8.30
N THR A 814 19.12 -45.49 -9.16
CA THR A 814 18.81 -44.18 -9.75
C THR A 814 17.39 -43.77 -9.36
N LEU A 815 17.22 -42.53 -8.91
CA LEU A 815 15.99 -42.02 -8.32
C LEU A 815 15.64 -40.64 -8.89
N SER A 816 14.41 -40.43 -9.34
CA SER A 816 13.99 -39.20 -10.01
C SER A 816 12.84 -38.51 -9.28
N LEU A 817 13.02 -37.22 -9.00
CA LEU A 817 12.00 -36.31 -8.50
C LEU A 817 11.67 -35.29 -9.60
N LEU A 818 10.45 -35.34 -10.11
CA LEU A 818 9.96 -34.53 -11.24
C LEU A 818 9.12 -33.35 -10.75
N SER A 819 9.30 -32.18 -11.35
CA SER A 819 8.52 -30.98 -11.07
C SER A 819 7.05 -31.07 -11.54
N PRO A 820 6.15 -30.22 -11.04
CA PRO A 820 4.97 -29.83 -11.81
C PRO A 820 5.34 -29.28 -13.20
N PRO A 821 4.36 -29.16 -14.13
CA PRO A 821 4.55 -28.40 -15.36
C PRO A 821 5.07 -26.99 -15.07
N LEU A 822 6.01 -26.53 -15.89
CA LEU A 822 6.49 -25.15 -15.90
C LEU A 822 6.16 -24.53 -17.25
N ASP A 823 5.49 -23.39 -17.22
CA ASP A 823 5.21 -22.57 -18.39
C ASP A 823 6.51 -22.08 -19.05
N LYS A 824 6.46 -21.87 -20.37
CA LYS A 824 7.47 -21.06 -21.06
C LYS A 824 7.57 -19.65 -20.49
N SER A 825 8.72 -19.00 -20.67
CA SER A 825 8.87 -17.55 -20.45
C SER A 825 8.21 -16.77 -21.60
N ASP A 826 7.53 -15.66 -21.29
CA ASP A 826 6.83 -14.83 -22.27
C ASP A 826 7.73 -14.32 -23.40
N ASP A 827 8.93 -13.82 -23.06
CA ASP A 827 9.95 -13.37 -24.01
C ASP A 827 10.80 -14.51 -24.59
N ASN A 828 10.55 -15.77 -24.20
CA ASN A 828 11.46 -16.92 -24.36
C ASN A 828 12.81 -16.72 -23.63
N ALA A 829 12.86 -15.84 -22.63
CA ALA A 829 14.05 -15.61 -21.83
C ALA A 829 14.42 -16.86 -21.00
N PRO A 830 15.71 -17.12 -20.73
CA PRO A 830 16.08 -18.16 -19.78
C PRO A 830 15.58 -17.82 -18.37
N VAL A 831 15.28 -18.85 -17.59
CA VAL A 831 15.00 -18.74 -16.16
C VAL A 831 16.14 -19.37 -15.36
N CYS A 832 16.38 -18.86 -14.16
CA CYS A 832 17.36 -19.44 -13.27
C CYS A 832 16.68 -20.43 -12.32
N LEU A 833 17.18 -21.67 -12.29
CA LEU A 833 16.93 -22.60 -11.20
C LEU A 833 17.98 -22.39 -10.11
N SER A 834 17.52 -22.24 -8.87
CA SER A 834 18.35 -22.27 -7.67
C SER A 834 17.79 -23.28 -6.67
N PHE A 835 18.67 -23.90 -5.90
CA PHE A 835 18.33 -24.88 -4.86
C PHE A 835 19.48 -25.03 -3.88
N TRP A 836 19.20 -25.48 -2.66
CA TRP A 836 20.22 -25.93 -1.73
C TRP A 836 20.34 -27.45 -1.78
N TYR A 837 21.55 -27.98 -1.61
CA TYR A 837 21.80 -29.41 -1.58
C TYR A 837 22.85 -29.78 -0.52
N ALA A 838 22.79 -31.02 -0.03
CA ALA A 838 23.81 -31.58 0.84
C ALA A 838 24.01 -33.07 0.52
N TYR A 839 25.25 -33.53 0.38
CA TYR A 839 25.57 -34.94 0.11
C TYR A 839 26.13 -35.64 1.35
N PHE A 840 25.93 -36.96 1.41
CA PHE A 840 26.41 -37.82 2.48
C PHE A 840 26.61 -39.25 1.96
N GLY A 841 27.49 -40.03 2.60
CA GLY A 841 27.78 -41.41 2.21
C GLY A 841 29.27 -41.70 2.12
N ALA A 842 29.60 -42.85 1.52
CA ALA A 842 30.96 -43.37 1.44
C ALA A 842 31.26 -44.05 0.09
N SER A 843 30.52 -43.73 -0.98
CA SER A 843 30.76 -44.27 -2.33
C SER A 843 30.78 -43.19 -3.41
N ASP A 844 31.79 -43.27 -4.26
CA ASP A 844 32.09 -42.47 -5.46
C ASP A 844 30.95 -42.50 -6.50
N THR A 845 30.02 -43.45 -6.35
CA THR A 845 28.81 -43.59 -7.15
C THR A 845 27.72 -42.58 -6.80
N THR A 846 27.89 -41.80 -5.72
CA THR A 846 26.91 -40.84 -5.21
C THR A 846 26.92 -39.57 -6.07
N ARG A 847 25.86 -39.36 -6.86
CA ARG A 847 25.69 -38.22 -7.78
C ARG A 847 24.28 -37.62 -7.68
N LEU A 848 24.18 -36.34 -8.07
CA LEU A 848 22.93 -35.65 -8.33
C LEU A 848 23.03 -34.94 -9.69
N LYS A 849 21.96 -35.04 -10.48
CA LYS A 849 21.80 -34.37 -11.78
C LYS A 849 20.54 -33.51 -11.78
N VAL A 850 20.57 -32.43 -12.54
CA VAL A 850 19.37 -31.69 -12.95
C VAL A 850 19.21 -31.83 -14.47
N LEU A 851 18.04 -32.31 -14.91
CA LEU A 851 17.65 -32.43 -16.31
C LEU A 851 16.47 -31.50 -16.60
N ARG A 852 16.43 -30.91 -17.81
CA ARG A 852 15.24 -30.28 -18.40
C ARG A 852 14.58 -31.29 -19.33
N GLU A 853 13.35 -31.66 -19.00
CA GLU A 853 12.46 -32.48 -19.83
C GLU A 853 11.54 -31.55 -20.64
N SER A 854 11.35 -31.82 -21.93
CA SER A 854 10.41 -31.04 -22.76
C SER A 854 8.98 -31.48 -22.45
N TYR A 855 8.05 -30.52 -22.34
CA TYR A 855 6.66 -30.78 -21.99
C TYR A 855 5.71 -30.26 -23.08
N ASP A 856 4.64 -31.00 -23.33
CA ASP A 856 3.61 -30.67 -24.33
C ASP A 856 2.23 -30.90 -23.70
N ARG A 857 1.53 -29.79 -23.41
CA ARG A 857 0.18 -29.82 -22.80
C ARG A 857 -0.85 -30.49 -23.70
N ALA A 858 -0.80 -30.26 -25.02
CA ALA A 858 -1.78 -30.80 -25.95
C ALA A 858 -1.69 -32.33 -26.03
N ALA A 859 -0.47 -32.88 -25.93
CA ALA A 859 -0.25 -34.32 -25.89
C ALA A 859 -0.81 -34.98 -24.61
N GLU A 860 -0.63 -34.38 -23.42
CA GLU A 860 -1.14 -34.97 -22.16
C GLU A 860 -2.68 -34.86 -22.07
N GLU A 861 -3.30 -33.81 -22.63
CA GLU A 861 -4.76 -33.67 -22.71
C GLU A 861 -5.45 -34.66 -23.67
N GLU A 862 -4.73 -35.21 -24.65
CA GLU A 862 -5.22 -36.33 -25.48
C GLU A 862 -4.98 -37.68 -24.79
N ASP A 863 -3.81 -37.93 -24.20
CA ASP A 863 -3.45 -39.23 -23.59
C ASP A 863 -4.31 -39.54 -22.33
N GLN A 864 -4.70 -38.51 -21.56
CA GLN A 864 -5.66 -38.66 -20.45
C GLN A 864 -7.06 -39.15 -20.91
N ARG A 865 -7.43 -38.94 -22.18
CA ARG A 865 -8.67 -39.50 -22.76
C ARG A 865 -8.52 -40.93 -23.27
N PHE A 866 -7.30 -41.48 -23.38
CA PHE A 866 -7.03 -42.77 -24.02
C PHE A 866 -6.06 -43.71 -23.27
N SER A 867 -6.39 -44.03 -22.02
CA SER A 867 -5.95 -45.29 -21.36
C SER A 867 -4.43 -45.53 -21.29
N GLY A 868 -3.64 -44.52 -20.90
CA GLY A 868 -2.40 -44.70 -20.15
C GLY A 868 -1.27 -45.47 -20.87
N SER A 869 -0.63 -44.81 -21.83
CA SER A 869 0.60 -45.32 -22.46
C SER A 869 1.61 -44.19 -22.68
N ILE A 870 2.13 -43.61 -21.59
CA ILE A 870 3.10 -42.50 -21.55
C ILE A 870 4.13 -42.60 -22.68
N VAL A 871 3.99 -41.73 -23.69
CA VAL A 871 4.85 -41.70 -24.87
C VAL A 871 6.15 -40.96 -24.54
N VAL A 872 7.14 -41.69 -24.02
CA VAL A 872 8.47 -41.14 -23.70
C VAL A 872 9.18 -40.67 -24.99
N ARG A 873 9.12 -39.37 -25.26
CA ARG A 873 9.81 -38.69 -26.38
C ARG A 873 10.35 -37.29 -26.04
N ALA A 874 10.86 -37.10 -24.84
CA ALA A 874 11.73 -35.96 -24.53
C ALA A 874 13.17 -36.20 -25.03
N ARG A 875 13.89 -35.12 -25.34
CA ARG A 875 15.37 -35.11 -25.34
C ARG A 875 15.82 -34.46 -24.05
N ASP A 876 16.13 -35.26 -23.04
CA ASP A 876 16.48 -34.75 -21.71
C ASP A 876 17.79 -33.96 -21.78
N VAL A 877 17.72 -32.65 -21.53
CA VAL A 877 18.90 -31.77 -21.53
C VAL A 877 19.50 -31.78 -20.13
N ARG A 878 20.67 -32.39 -19.96
CA ARG A 878 21.42 -32.37 -18.70
C ARG A 878 22.04 -30.99 -18.49
N LEU A 879 21.56 -30.26 -17.47
CA LEU A 879 21.98 -28.89 -17.16
C LEU A 879 23.06 -28.83 -16.07
N TRP A 880 23.02 -29.75 -15.11
CA TRP A 880 23.88 -29.75 -13.91
C TRP A 880 24.17 -31.20 -13.50
N GLU A 881 25.42 -31.53 -13.13
CA GLU A 881 25.78 -32.85 -12.56
C GLU A 881 26.94 -32.74 -11.58
N LEU A 882 26.74 -33.17 -10.33
CA LEU A 882 27.78 -33.18 -9.30
C LEU A 882 27.99 -34.58 -8.70
N VAL A 883 29.25 -34.91 -8.40
CA VAL A 883 29.65 -36.11 -7.65
C VAL A 883 29.94 -35.74 -6.19
N GLY A 884 29.39 -36.50 -5.23
CA GLY A 884 29.59 -36.25 -3.80
C GLY A 884 31.03 -36.51 -3.34
N ASN A 885 31.64 -35.55 -2.65
CA ASN A 885 33.03 -35.63 -2.20
C ASN A 885 33.13 -36.36 -0.84
N LEU A 886 33.76 -37.55 -0.83
CA LEU A 886 33.72 -38.50 0.28
C LEU A 886 34.53 -38.11 1.53
N GLY A 887 35.20 -36.95 1.53
CA GLY A 887 36.06 -36.51 2.64
C GLY A 887 35.33 -36.00 3.90
N ARG A 888 34.00 -35.81 3.88
CA ARG A 888 33.25 -35.13 4.93
C ARG A 888 32.42 -36.08 5.80
N GLN A 889 32.63 -36.05 7.12
CA GLN A 889 31.88 -36.88 8.10
C GLN A 889 30.48 -36.35 8.44
N ARG A 890 30.11 -35.15 7.99
CA ARG A 890 28.79 -34.55 8.18
C ARG A 890 28.33 -33.87 6.89
N PRO A 891 27.05 -33.99 6.51
CA PRO A 891 26.48 -33.17 5.45
C PRO A 891 26.44 -31.71 5.89
N GLU A 892 26.70 -30.81 4.95
CA GLU A 892 26.55 -29.36 5.08
C GLU A 892 25.78 -28.86 3.85
N TRP A 893 24.90 -27.88 4.02
CA TRP A 893 24.18 -27.26 2.91
C TRP A 893 25.14 -26.49 2.00
N GLN A 894 24.96 -26.64 0.70
CA GLN A 894 25.72 -26.00 -0.38
C GLN A 894 24.73 -25.43 -1.40
N PHE A 895 25.07 -24.29 -2.01
CA PHE A 895 24.22 -23.63 -2.98
C PHE A 895 24.40 -24.20 -4.39
N GLY A 896 23.30 -24.60 -5.02
CA GLY A 896 23.21 -25.05 -6.40
C GLY A 896 22.48 -24.01 -7.26
N GLN A 897 23.01 -23.74 -8.45
CA GLN A 897 22.41 -22.80 -9.39
C GLN A 897 22.65 -23.25 -10.83
N VAL A 898 21.67 -23.11 -11.71
CA VAL A 898 21.81 -23.40 -13.14
C VAL A 898 20.78 -22.63 -13.98
N GLU A 899 21.18 -22.24 -15.18
CA GLU A 899 20.29 -21.64 -16.18
C GLU A 899 19.44 -22.70 -16.88
N VAL A 900 18.16 -22.40 -17.11
CA VAL A 900 17.18 -23.27 -17.75
C VAL A 900 16.58 -22.56 -18.96
N ASP A 901 16.64 -23.21 -20.12
CA ASP A 901 15.95 -22.78 -21.33
C ASP A 901 14.43 -22.89 -21.14
N ALA A 902 13.75 -21.74 -21.02
CA ALA A 902 12.29 -21.65 -20.89
C ALA A 902 11.60 -21.19 -22.18
N SER A 903 12.21 -21.39 -23.36
CA SER A 903 11.56 -21.12 -24.66
C SER A 903 10.36 -22.03 -24.98
N THR A 904 10.19 -23.11 -24.22
CA THR A 904 9.02 -24.00 -24.27
C THR A 904 8.55 -24.32 -22.87
N ASP A 905 7.29 -24.76 -22.76
CA ASP A 905 6.83 -25.47 -21.57
C ASP A 905 7.77 -26.67 -21.31
N HIS A 906 8.06 -26.92 -20.03
CA HIS A 906 9.08 -27.89 -19.62
C HIS A 906 8.80 -28.46 -18.22
N ARG A 907 9.59 -29.45 -17.82
CA ARG A 907 9.69 -29.94 -16.45
C ARG A 907 11.15 -30.06 -16.04
N ILE A 908 11.41 -30.02 -14.74
CA ILE A 908 12.73 -30.17 -14.15
C ILE A 908 12.78 -31.49 -13.38
N SER A 909 13.83 -32.27 -13.62
CA SER A 909 14.01 -33.61 -13.09
C SER A 909 15.29 -33.67 -12.26
N MET A 910 15.16 -33.85 -10.95
CA MET A 910 16.28 -34.05 -10.03
C MET A 910 16.57 -35.54 -9.89
N VAL A 911 17.63 -35.98 -10.57
CA VAL A 911 17.99 -37.39 -10.71
C VAL A 911 19.18 -37.72 -9.83
N GLY A 912 18.91 -38.37 -8.69
CA GLY A 912 19.89 -38.91 -7.77
C GLY A 912 20.40 -40.27 -8.22
N MET A 913 21.66 -40.58 -7.90
CA MET A 913 22.25 -41.91 -8.09
C MET A 913 23.19 -42.23 -6.93
N ALA A 914 23.12 -43.43 -6.34
CA ALA A 914 24.03 -43.86 -5.28
C ALA A 914 23.99 -45.38 -5.06
N SER A 915 25.08 -45.97 -4.52
CA SER A 915 25.07 -47.32 -3.92
C SER A 915 25.24 -47.33 -2.39
N ASN A 916 25.98 -46.36 -1.83
CA ASN A 916 26.18 -46.19 -0.39
C ASN A 916 26.32 -44.69 -0.06
N GLY A 917 25.18 -43.99 0.00
CA GLY A 917 25.10 -42.55 0.15
C GLY A 917 23.79 -41.95 -0.38
N GLY A 918 23.76 -40.64 -0.52
CA GLY A 918 22.63 -39.90 -1.09
C GLY A 918 22.82 -38.38 -1.05
N PHE A 919 21.78 -37.68 -1.48
CA PHE A 919 21.66 -36.22 -1.40
C PHE A 919 20.36 -35.84 -0.68
N ALA A 920 20.42 -34.71 0.03
CA ALA A 920 19.29 -33.88 0.40
C ALA A 920 19.23 -32.65 -0.52
N ILE A 921 18.02 -32.13 -0.74
CA ILE A 921 17.71 -30.91 -1.49
C ILE A 921 16.68 -30.08 -0.72
N ASP A 922 16.78 -28.76 -0.81
CA ASP A 922 15.90 -27.81 -0.13
C ASP A 922 15.83 -26.48 -0.90
N ASP A 923 14.92 -25.58 -0.51
CA ASP A 923 14.83 -24.20 -0.99
C ASP A 923 14.92 -24.07 -2.54
N ILE A 924 14.16 -24.90 -3.27
CA ILE A 924 14.04 -24.80 -4.72
C ILE A 924 13.31 -23.50 -5.08
N LYS A 925 13.96 -22.67 -5.89
CA LYS A 925 13.46 -21.38 -6.36
C LYS A 925 13.75 -21.20 -7.85
N ILE A 926 12.71 -20.92 -8.63
CA ILE A 926 12.82 -20.59 -10.06
C ILE A 926 12.45 -19.13 -10.25
N PHE A 927 13.32 -18.35 -10.88
CA PHE A 927 13.11 -16.91 -11.11
C PHE A 927 13.55 -16.48 -12.51
N PRO A 928 12.94 -15.44 -13.11
CA PRO A 928 13.26 -15.00 -14.46
C PRO A 928 14.67 -14.42 -14.56
N GLY A 929 15.34 -14.68 -15.68
CA GLY A 929 16.67 -14.17 -16.01
C GLY A 929 17.77 -15.23 -16.03
N SER A 930 18.85 -14.90 -16.73
CA SER A 930 20.07 -15.71 -16.84
C SER A 930 20.86 -15.79 -15.53
N CYS A 931 21.62 -16.88 -15.33
CA CYS A 931 22.46 -17.01 -14.15
C CYS A 931 23.67 -17.93 -14.31
N SER A 932 24.73 -17.66 -13.54
CA SER A 932 25.93 -18.50 -13.51
C SER A 932 25.65 -19.88 -12.92
N LEU A 933 26.15 -20.94 -13.56
CA LEU A 933 26.15 -22.30 -13.02
C LEU A 933 26.99 -22.35 -11.72
N ARG A 934 26.44 -22.94 -10.66
CA ARG A 934 27.12 -23.10 -9.36
C ARG A 934 26.87 -24.47 -8.72
N PRO A 935 27.89 -25.10 -8.10
CA PRO A 935 29.31 -24.74 -8.20
C PRO A 935 29.83 -25.00 -9.62
N GLU A 936 30.89 -24.31 -10.06
CA GLU A 936 31.48 -24.50 -11.40
C GLU A 936 31.77 -25.98 -11.72
N ALA A 937 32.22 -26.74 -10.73
CA ALA A 937 32.49 -28.18 -10.83
C ALA A 937 31.26 -29.08 -11.11
N ALA A 938 30.06 -28.50 -11.23
CA ALA A 938 28.84 -29.19 -11.65
C ALA A 938 28.52 -29.04 -13.16
N ASP A 939 29.41 -28.41 -13.93
CA ASP A 939 29.28 -28.27 -15.38
C ASP A 939 29.26 -29.65 -16.08
N PRO A 940 28.15 -30.02 -16.78
CA PRO A 940 28.03 -31.25 -17.54
C PRO A 940 29.12 -31.48 -18.61
N ALA A 941 29.76 -30.41 -19.11
CA ALA A 941 30.80 -30.45 -20.13
C ALA A 941 32.19 -30.76 -19.56
N MET A 942 32.53 -30.32 -18.34
CA MET A 942 33.83 -30.62 -17.73
C MET A 942 34.03 -32.12 -17.46
N GLY A 943 32.95 -32.88 -17.30
CA GLY A 943 32.97 -34.34 -17.20
C GLY A 943 33.28 -35.10 -18.50
N ALA A 944 33.55 -34.42 -19.62
CA ALA A 944 33.79 -35.01 -20.94
C ALA A 944 35.26 -34.99 -21.40
N THR A 945 36.22 -34.94 -20.46
CA THR A 945 37.66 -35.00 -20.77
C THR A 945 38.30 -36.29 -20.27
N THR A 946 39.29 -36.79 -21.03
CA THR A 946 40.08 -38.02 -20.80
C THR A 946 39.31 -39.35 -20.73
N ASP A 947 38.77 -39.80 -21.88
CA ASP A 947 39.12 -41.14 -22.43
C ASP A 947 38.58 -41.34 -23.87
N GLU A 948 39.15 -40.60 -24.83
CA GLU A 948 39.10 -41.00 -26.25
C GLU A 948 40.50 -41.44 -26.69
N LEU A 949 40.63 -42.75 -26.96
CA LEU A 949 41.82 -43.31 -27.61
C LEU A 949 41.86 -42.88 -29.08
N PRO A 950 43.03 -42.53 -29.64
CA PRO A 950 43.13 -42.20 -31.06
C PRO A 950 42.86 -43.44 -31.91
N VAL A 951 41.86 -43.36 -32.79
CA VAL A 951 41.64 -44.34 -33.86
C VAL A 951 42.35 -43.85 -35.11
N ASP A 952 43.34 -44.62 -35.58
CA ASP A 952 44.00 -44.41 -36.87
C ASP A 952 43.08 -44.87 -38.03
N VAL A 953 43.00 -44.01 -39.06
CA VAL A 953 42.40 -44.23 -40.41
C VAL A 953 40.87 -44.35 -40.49
#